data_AF-A0A2J0MW51-F1
#
_entry.id   AF-A0A2J0MW51-F1
#
_cell.length_a   1.000
_cell.length_b   1.000
_cell.length_c   1.000
_cell.angle_alpha   90.00
_cell.angle_beta   90.00
_cell.angle_gamma   90.00
#
_symmetry.space_group_name_H-M   'P 1'
#
loop_
_entity.id
_entity.type
_entity.pdbx_description
1 polymer ?
#
loop_
_entity_poly.entity_id
_entity_poly.type
_entity_poly.pdbx_seq_one_letter_code
_entity_poly.pdbx_strand_id
1 'polypeptide(L)'
;MREGGIQQSYRVQISFFAAISFFVALVFGVDAAFARTNISASSVNITEDTVWTLDNSPYVISDHALLDVNATLTIEPGVVIKFIPNHYLRRYNGIKVSVGGKIIAQGTEENPIIFTSYYDDEYGGDTNGDGNASLASAGDWRGIIFDADESELSHVKILYAANIYESYGAIEAKNGSSLSVSNSVIQYCKGSCIRLNEPTSARFFDSIISDSADFGVYSTVSGSAPSFSGITIQNCASGIATLSAGNTVVFSNMSLLGNKNIINFTGSVISLDSVWPKIGDSAYILRNDIEISSDATLTIEPGVVVKGEYGEYPDSRLEIYGRLIARGTGDNPIIFTSFSDDSVAGDSNADAGATSPDQDDWGGLYFENSSGSILENVVARYGGRYLDDFSGVMYGTTNYNMIHLKNSSLSVATSTIGIAKTAIYLEGASQLTMSGSVVASTTTGILSSSSLGSSVSGSVFANNSQAAISNSGAQIIARNNWWQDNAGPYHADNVDGAGQAVVGDVVFDPWTGKAPDRVPVILVPGIMGTELYVGEDKIWPDLIQMIDPDDDFMNVLSLDTDGTPINAEVVVNDIVRKPVINKDVFLGLINKFTDQGYQENTDLFVFPYDWRLSSIITSESLKDKIDSVLSDTGSQAVDIIAHSMGGLLAKQYMLDNGNDSVNKIIFVGTPHLGATKA
;
A
#
# COMPACT_ATOMS: atom_id res chain seq x y z
N MET A 1 -34.90 -33.05 62.57
CA MET A 1 -35.87 -33.12 61.44
C MET A 1 -35.05 -32.93 60.18
N ARG A 2 -34.77 -34.03 59.45
CA ARG A 2 -35.31 -34.35 58.10
C ARG A 2 -34.98 -33.25 57.08
N GLU A 3 -34.45 -33.48 55.89
CA GLU A 3 -34.06 -34.67 55.11
C GLU A 3 -33.55 -34.15 53.73
N GLY A 4 -32.76 -34.95 53.00
CA GLY A 4 -32.52 -34.84 51.55
C GLY A 4 -31.24 -34.07 51.18
N GLY A 5 -30.14 -34.68 50.71
CA GLY A 5 -30.01 -35.67 49.62
C GLY A 5 -29.84 -34.90 48.29
N ILE A 6 -28.91 -35.16 47.36
CA ILE A 6 -28.25 -36.38 46.85
C ILE A 6 -27.02 -35.88 46.03
N GLN A 7 -25.82 -36.47 46.01
CA GLN A 7 -25.29 -37.53 45.11
C GLN A 7 -23.76 -37.54 45.33
N GLN A 8 -23.10 -38.55 45.91
CA GLN A 8 -22.61 -39.84 45.38
C GLN A 8 -21.06 -39.96 45.55
N SER A 9 -20.69 -40.52 46.71
CA SER A 9 -19.69 -41.56 47.06
C SER A 9 -18.93 -42.33 45.97
N TYR A 10 -17.82 -43.05 46.19
CA TYR A 10 -16.72 -43.16 47.18
C TYR A 10 -15.74 -44.21 46.60
N ARG A 11 -14.50 -44.20 47.07
CA ARG A 11 -13.41 -45.16 46.80
C ARG A 11 -13.68 -46.60 47.29
N VAL A 12 -12.69 -47.47 46.99
CA VAL A 12 -12.19 -48.69 47.72
C VAL A 12 -12.58 -50.00 46.98
N GLN A 13 -11.75 -51.01 46.66
CA GLN A 13 -10.83 -51.80 47.50
C GLN A 13 -9.97 -52.86 46.71
N ILE A 14 -8.66 -52.97 47.05
CA ILE A 14 -7.78 -54.14 47.39
C ILE A 14 -7.84 -55.49 46.63
N SER A 15 -6.64 -56.07 46.36
CA SER A 15 -6.18 -57.51 46.53
C SER A 15 -5.48 -58.06 45.27
N PHE A 16 -4.41 -58.88 45.23
CA PHE A 16 -3.62 -59.68 46.19
C PHE A 16 -2.26 -60.14 45.55
N PHE A 17 -1.38 -60.70 46.39
CA PHE A 17 0.03 -61.13 46.25
C PHE A 17 0.41 -62.24 45.22
N ALA A 18 1.75 -62.28 44.95
CA ALA A 18 2.65 -63.42 44.63
C ALA A 18 3.08 -63.54 43.14
N ALA A 19 4.32 -63.84 42.71
CA ALA A 19 5.62 -64.06 43.37
C ALA A 19 6.69 -64.32 42.26
N ILE A 20 7.93 -63.87 42.48
CA ILE A 20 9.20 -64.57 42.11
C ILE A 20 9.69 -64.53 40.63
N SER A 21 10.77 -63.76 40.46
CA SER A 21 12.04 -64.11 39.77
C SER A 21 12.34 -63.64 38.35
N PHE A 22 13.34 -62.73 38.31
CA PHE A 22 14.58 -62.87 37.54
C PHE A 22 14.47 -62.82 36.01
N PHE A 23 14.51 -61.59 35.45
CA PHE A 23 15.35 -61.22 34.30
C PHE A 23 15.26 -59.70 34.09
N VAL A 24 16.19 -58.94 34.69
CA VAL A 24 16.49 -57.56 34.27
C VAL A 24 17.92 -57.59 33.76
N ALA A 25 18.05 -57.80 32.46
CA ALA A 25 19.28 -57.58 31.71
C ALA A 25 18.90 -57.31 30.26
N LEU A 26 19.15 -56.07 29.82
CA LEU A 26 19.27 -55.65 28.43
C LEU A 26 18.05 -55.88 27.52
N VAL A 27 17.13 -54.91 27.53
CA VAL A 27 16.57 -54.42 26.26
C VAL A 27 17.18 -53.05 26.06
N PHE A 28 18.22 -53.00 25.23
CA PHE A 28 18.69 -51.78 24.62
C PHE A 28 17.48 -51.01 24.08
N GLY A 29 17.46 -49.70 24.26
CA GLY A 29 16.75 -48.82 23.35
C GLY A 29 17.30 -49.11 21.95
N VAL A 30 16.58 -49.96 21.22
CA VAL A 30 16.66 -49.98 19.78
C VAL A 30 15.79 -48.83 19.35
N ASP A 31 16.41 -47.65 19.24
CA ASP A 31 15.97 -46.69 18.24
C ASP A 31 15.89 -47.49 16.94
N ALA A 32 14.69 -47.59 16.38
CA ALA A 32 14.52 -48.19 15.09
C ALA A 32 15.40 -47.40 14.12
N ALA A 33 16.50 -48.01 13.67
CA ALA A 33 17.37 -47.43 12.66
C ALA A 33 16.53 -47.27 11.39
N PHE A 34 16.01 -46.07 11.14
CA PHE A 34 15.46 -45.73 9.85
C PHE A 34 16.57 -45.88 8.80
N ALA A 35 16.25 -46.48 7.66
CA ALA A 35 17.18 -46.61 6.55
C ALA A 35 17.41 -45.22 5.94
N ARG A 36 18.41 -44.48 6.44
CA ARG A 36 18.83 -43.19 5.86
C ARG A 36 19.87 -43.40 4.76
N THR A 37 19.78 -42.61 3.71
CA THR A 37 20.75 -42.61 2.60
C THR A 37 21.65 -41.39 2.72
N ASN A 38 22.91 -41.58 3.11
CA ASN A 38 23.87 -40.48 3.19
C ASN A 38 24.50 -40.20 1.82
N ILE A 39 24.45 -38.95 1.39
CA ILE A 39 25.08 -38.43 0.17
C ILE A 39 26.16 -37.42 0.60
N SER A 40 27.41 -37.64 0.18
CA SER A 40 28.46 -36.63 0.32
C SER A 40 28.55 -35.80 -0.95
N ALA A 41 28.23 -34.50 -0.89
CA ALA A 41 28.14 -33.63 -2.06
C ALA A 41 29.47 -33.47 -2.81
N SER A 42 30.63 -33.57 -2.13
CA SER A 42 31.94 -33.43 -2.77
C SER A 42 32.42 -34.67 -3.56
N SER A 43 31.71 -35.80 -3.50
CA SER A 43 32.14 -37.04 -4.15
C SER A 43 31.07 -37.73 -5.02
N VAL A 44 29.82 -37.26 -5.01
CA VAL A 44 28.71 -37.88 -5.74
C VAL A 44 27.92 -36.78 -6.46
N ASN A 45 28.29 -36.47 -7.70
CA ASN A 45 27.42 -35.69 -8.60
C ASN A 45 26.41 -36.63 -9.26
N ILE A 46 25.22 -36.12 -9.59
CA ILE A 46 24.25 -36.86 -10.41
C ILE A 46 24.59 -36.64 -11.89
N THR A 47 25.38 -37.56 -12.44
CA THR A 47 25.82 -37.51 -13.85
C THR A 47 25.11 -38.51 -14.75
N GLU A 48 24.26 -39.35 -14.17
CA GLU A 48 23.37 -40.29 -14.87
C GLU A 48 21.96 -40.17 -14.27
N ASP A 49 20.95 -40.53 -15.05
CA ASP A 49 19.56 -40.47 -14.60
C ASP A 49 19.38 -41.30 -13.32
N THR A 50 18.90 -40.64 -12.27
CA THR A 50 18.83 -41.19 -10.93
C THR A 50 17.43 -41.00 -10.36
N VAL A 51 16.95 -42.01 -9.63
CA VAL A 51 15.67 -41.95 -8.92
C VAL A 51 15.92 -41.99 -7.42
N TRP A 52 15.39 -41.03 -6.68
CA TRP A 52 15.30 -41.06 -5.23
C TRP A 52 13.93 -41.59 -4.80
N THR A 53 13.95 -42.71 -4.07
CA THR A 53 12.76 -43.49 -3.73
C THR A 53 12.36 -43.31 -2.27
N LEU A 54 11.07 -43.49 -1.97
CA LEU A 54 10.58 -43.37 -0.60
C LEU A 54 11.22 -44.39 0.35
N ASP A 55 11.47 -45.62 -0.12
CA ASP A 55 12.09 -46.71 0.64
C ASP A 55 13.50 -46.37 1.18
N ASN A 56 14.16 -45.39 0.57
CA ASN A 56 15.52 -44.95 0.90
C ASN A 56 15.55 -43.59 1.63
N SER A 57 14.38 -43.05 1.97
CA SER A 57 14.21 -41.78 2.67
C SER A 57 14.43 -41.95 4.18
N PRO A 58 15.07 -40.98 4.88
CA PRO A 58 15.54 -39.69 4.36
C PRO A 58 16.87 -39.76 3.61
N TYR A 59 17.00 -38.91 2.59
CA TYR A 59 18.28 -38.63 1.93
C TYR A 59 18.98 -37.50 2.68
N VAL A 60 20.20 -37.75 3.18
CA VAL A 60 20.96 -36.78 3.96
C VAL A 60 22.16 -36.29 3.15
N ILE A 61 22.12 -35.02 2.75
CA ILE A 61 23.20 -34.35 2.02
C ILE A 61 24.16 -33.72 3.02
N SER A 62 25.39 -34.19 2.94
CA SER A 62 26.52 -33.83 3.79
C SER A 62 27.68 -33.32 2.93
N ASP A 63 28.71 -32.80 3.60
CA ASP A 63 29.87 -32.13 3.00
C ASP A 63 29.59 -30.82 2.25
N HIS A 64 30.46 -29.85 2.48
CA HIS A 64 30.34 -28.42 2.20
C HIS A 64 30.23 -27.98 0.72
N ALA A 65 30.03 -28.90 -0.22
CA ALA A 65 29.86 -28.61 -1.64
C ALA A 65 28.38 -28.66 -2.03
N LEU A 66 28.02 -28.05 -3.16
CA LEU A 66 26.70 -28.25 -3.77
C LEU A 66 26.65 -29.65 -4.39
N LEU A 67 25.55 -30.37 -4.16
CA LEU A 67 25.24 -31.57 -4.95
C LEU A 67 24.92 -31.11 -6.37
N ASP A 68 25.80 -31.43 -7.32
CA ASP A 68 25.65 -31.01 -8.70
C ASP A 68 24.85 -32.06 -9.50
N VAL A 69 23.77 -31.60 -10.13
CA VAL A 69 22.87 -32.38 -10.98
C VAL A 69 23.13 -31.99 -12.43
N ASN A 70 23.73 -32.91 -13.18
CA ASN A 70 24.10 -32.77 -14.59
C ASN A 70 23.34 -33.77 -15.50
N ALA A 71 22.39 -34.52 -14.93
CA ALA A 71 21.46 -35.45 -15.60
C ALA A 71 20.07 -35.32 -14.95
N THR A 72 19.15 -36.27 -15.17
CA THR A 72 17.81 -36.23 -14.55
C THR A 72 17.83 -36.80 -13.14
N LEU A 73 17.40 -36.03 -12.15
CA LEU A 73 17.05 -36.51 -10.82
C LEU A 73 15.53 -36.54 -10.67
N THR A 74 14.96 -37.75 -10.59
CA THR A 74 13.53 -37.94 -10.30
C THR A 74 13.36 -38.28 -8.82
N ILE A 75 12.43 -37.62 -8.13
CA ILE A 75 12.17 -37.82 -6.71
C ILE A 75 10.72 -38.29 -6.53
N GLU A 76 10.54 -39.44 -5.89
CA GLU A 76 9.21 -40.01 -5.61
C GLU A 76 8.42 -39.18 -4.57
N PRO A 77 7.07 -39.19 -4.63
CA PRO A 77 6.23 -38.57 -3.59
C PRO A 77 6.57 -39.05 -2.17
N GLY A 78 6.49 -38.15 -1.20
CA GLY A 78 6.76 -38.43 0.21
C GLY A 78 8.24 -38.48 0.61
N VAL A 79 9.18 -38.39 -0.33
CA VAL A 79 10.61 -38.40 -0.02
C VAL A 79 11.01 -37.15 0.79
N VAL A 80 11.73 -37.36 1.88
CA VAL A 80 12.39 -36.34 2.69
C VAL A 80 13.88 -36.25 2.34
N ILE A 81 14.37 -35.03 2.10
CA ILE A 81 15.74 -34.66 1.82
C ILE A 81 16.22 -33.68 2.89
N LYS A 82 17.32 -34.01 3.57
CA LYS A 82 17.88 -33.25 4.69
C LYS A 82 19.28 -32.75 4.39
N PHE A 83 19.59 -31.53 4.81
CA PHE A 83 20.89 -30.88 4.58
C PHE A 83 21.61 -30.60 5.88
N ILE A 84 22.83 -31.13 6.04
CA ILE A 84 23.66 -30.87 7.22
C ILE A 84 24.30 -29.47 7.12
N PRO A 85 24.03 -28.52 8.03
CA PRO A 85 24.73 -27.24 8.07
C PRO A 85 26.21 -27.42 8.43
N ASN A 86 27.12 -26.65 7.81
CA ASN A 86 28.51 -26.53 8.26
C ASN A 86 28.83 -25.08 8.67
N HIS A 87 28.38 -24.74 9.88
CA HIS A 87 28.58 -23.41 10.47
C HIS A 87 30.05 -23.07 10.75
N TYR A 88 30.93 -24.07 10.94
CA TYR A 88 32.34 -23.85 11.29
C TYR A 88 33.13 -23.16 10.18
N LEU A 89 32.82 -23.45 8.91
CA LEU A 89 33.51 -22.86 7.76
C LEU A 89 32.66 -21.85 6.99
N ARG A 90 31.43 -21.58 7.43
CA ARG A 90 30.41 -20.79 6.71
C ARG A 90 30.14 -21.31 5.29
N ARG A 91 30.25 -22.63 5.10
CA ARG A 91 29.97 -23.29 3.82
C ARG A 91 28.75 -24.17 3.99
N TYR A 92 27.72 -23.97 3.18
CA TYR A 92 26.43 -24.62 3.39
C TYR A 92 26.07 -25.53 2.21
N ASN A 93 25.50 -26.69 2.52
CA ASN A 93 25.10 -27.66 1.52
C ASN A 93 23.85 -27.17 0.78
N GLY A 94 23.66 -27.67 -0.44
CA GLY A 94 22.51 -27.36 -1.27
C GLY A 94 22.55 -28.17 -2.55
N ILE A 95 21.64 -27.87 -3.48
CA ILE A 95 21.58 -28.53 -4.78
C ILE A 95 21.86 -27.49 -5.87
N LYS A 96 22.70 -27.85 -6.84
CA LYS A 96 22.87 -27.10 -8.07
C LYS A 96 22.37 -27.95 -9.24
N VAL A 97 21.40 -27.43 -9.98
CA VAL A 97 21.03 -27.96 -11.29
C VAL A 97 21.82 -27.19 -12.32
N SER A 98 22.87 -27.84 -12.83
CA SER A 98 23.78 -27.27 -13.83
C SER A 98 23.27 -27.61 -15.23
N VAL A 99 23.77 -26.87 -16.24
CA VAL A 99 23.35 -26.99 -17.65
C VAL A 99 23.27 -28.45 -18.12
N GLY A 100 22.08 -28.85 -18.57
CA GLY A 100 21.80 -30.21 -19.05
C GLY A 100 21.29 -31.17 -17.97
N GLY A 101 21.21 -30.72 -16.72
CA GLY A 101 20.56 -31.43 -15.62
C GLY A 101 19.05 -31.22 -15.61
N LYS A 102 18.34 -31.85 -14.67
CA LYS A 102 16.92 -31.58 -14.41
C LYS A 102 16.50 -32.24 -13.11
N ILE A 103 15.63 -31.58 -12.34
CA ILE A 103 14.92 -32.21 -11.22
C ILE A 103 13.44 -32.38 -11.60
N ILE A 104 12.92 -33.59 -11.41
CA ILE A 104 11.48 -33.90 -11.47
C ILE A 104 11.07 -34.33 -10.06
N ALA A 105 10.38 -33.46 -9.33
CA ALA A 105 9.88 -33.74 -8.00
C ALA A 105 8.39 -33.38 -7.95
N GLN A 106 7.55 -34.39 -8.18
CA GLN A 106 6.11 -34.27 -8.29
C GLN A 106 5.45 -35.01 -7.13
N GLY A 107 5.32 -34.35 -5.97
CA GLY A 107 4.61 -34.89 -4.81
C GLY A 107 3.09 -34.85 -4.97
N THR A 108 2.38 -35.20 -3.89
CA THR A 108 0.92 -34.98 -3.77
C THR A 108 0.60 -34.19 -2.51
N GLU A 109 -0.64 -33.73 -2.36
CA GLU A 109 -1.11 -33.06 -1.15
C GLU A 109 -0.92 -33.94 0.11
N GLU A 110 -1.20 -35.24 -0.01
CA GLU A 110 -1.04 -36.21 1.07
C GLU A 110 0.42 -36.63 1.30
N ASN A 111 1.21 -36.68 0.23
CA ASN A 111 2.61 -37.11 0.26
C ASN A 111 3.53 -36.08 -0.42
N PRO A 112 3.70 -34.91 0.19
CA PRO A 112 4.58 -33.88 -0.35
C PRO A 112 6.05 -34.32 -0.29
N ILE A 113 6.87 -33.81 -1.21
CA ILE A 113 8.33 -33.99 -1.16
C ILE A 113 8.93 -32.89 -0.30
N ILE A 114 9.80 -33.23 0.64
CA ILE A 114 10.29 -32.29 1.65
C ILE A 114 11.80 -32.06 1.51
N PHE A 115 12.20 -30.80 1.34
CA PHE A 115 13.59 -30.33 1.44
C PHE A 115 13.75 -29.52 2.72
N THR A 116 14.56 -29.98 3.66
CA THR A 116 14.62 -29.38 5.00
C THR A 116 15.99 -29.49 5.69
N SER A 117 16.11 -28.87 6.87
CA SER A 117 17.28 -28.94 7.73
C SER A 117 17.53 -30.37 8.23
N TYR A 118 18.80 -30.69 8.49
CA TYR A 118 19.17 -31.90 9.22
C TYR A 118 18.57 -31.98 10.62
N TYR A 119 18.32 -30.83 11.26
CA TYR A 119 17.76 -30.70 12.61
C TYR A 119 16.22 -30.58 12.63
N ASP A 120 15.56 -30.86 11.50
CA ASP A 120 14.11 -30.84 11.42
C ASP A 120 13.52 -32.20 11.82
N ASP A 121 13.04 -32.31 13.05
CA ASP A 121 12.43 -33.54 13.55
C ASP A 121 11.01 -33.78 13.03
N GLU A 122 10.34 -32.75 12.50
CA GLU A 122 8.95 -32.84 12.02
C GLU A 122 8.87 -33.75 10.78
N TYR A 123 9.84 -33.64 9.87
CA TYR A 123 9.89 -34.41 8.64
C TYR A 123 11.07 -35.38 8.64
N GLY A 124 10.80 -36.67 8.46
CA GLY A 124 11.84 -37.71 8.43
C GLY A 124 12.44 -38.09 9.79
N GLY A 125 11.92 -37.54 10.90
CA GLY A 125 12.30 -37.85 12.28
C GLY A 125 13.69 -37.34 12.71
N ASP A 126 14.05 -37.57 13.97
CA ASP A 126 15.32 -37.19 14.59
C ASP A 126 16.51 -37.90 13.92
N THR A 127 17.07 -37.26 12.89
CA THR A 127 18.07 -37.87 12.00
C THR A 127 19.49 -37.78 12.59
N ASN A 128 19.67 -36.94 13.61
CA ASN A 128 20.90 -36.76 14.40
C ASN A 128 20.91 -37.54 15.71
N GLY A 129 19.76 -38.04 16.17
CA GLY A 129 19.64 -38.83 17.39
C GLY A 129 19.85 -38.01 18.66
N ASP A 130 19.54 -36.71 18.64
CA ASP A 130 19.69 -35.83 19.82
C ASP A 130 18.37 -35.46 20.51
N GLY A 131 17.27 -36.08 20.08
CA GLY A 131 15.92 -35.68 20.46
C GLY A 131 15.68 -34.23 20.04
N ASN A 132 15.00 -33.45 20.90
CA ASN A 132 14.69 -32.06 20.59
C ASN A 132 15.81 -31.09 21.04
N ALA A 133 17.07 -31.56 21.14
CA ALA A 133 18.16 -30.74 21.65
C ALA A 133 18.63 -29.71 20.61
N SER A 134 18.55 -30.06 19.34
CA SER A 134 18.73 -29.17 18.20
C SER A 134 17.37 -28.80 17.58
N LEU A 135 17.29 -27.64 16.94
CA LEU A 135 16.09 -27.19 16.24
C LEU A 135 16.47 -26.62 14.88
N ALA A 136 15.71 -26.97 13.86
CA ALA A 136 15.83 -26.38 12.53
C ALA A 136 15.74 -24.84 12.60
N SER A 137 16.62 -24.17 11.87
CA SER A 137 16.73 -22.73 11.83
C SER A 137 16.84 -22.22 10.39
N ALA A 138 16.24 -21.06 10.14
CA ALA A 138 16.33 -20.41 8.84
C ALA A 138 17.81 -20.23 8.42
N GLY A 139 18.15 -20.70 7.22
CA GLY A 139 19.50 -20.64 6.66
C GLY A 139 20.41 -21.80 7.07
N ASP A 140 19.88 -22.88 7.63
CA ASP A 140 20.65 -24.11 7.90
C ASP A 140 21.27 -24.70 6.62
N TRP A 141 20.67 -24.44 5.47
CA TRP A 141 21.21 -24.86 4.19
C TRP A 141 21.01 -23.80 3.12
N ARG A 142 21.73 -23.97 2.00
CA ARG A 142 21.88 -22.91 1.00
C ARG A 142 20.61 -22.66 0.21
N GLY A 143 19.93 -23.72 -0.22
CA GLY A 143 18.82 -23.67 -1.17
C GLY A 143 19.09 -24.53 -2.42
N ILE A 144 18.22 -24.39 -3.42
CA ILE A 144 18.31 -25.06 -4.72
C ILE A 144 18.55 -24.00 -5.79
N ILE A 145 19.65 -24.17 -6.54
CA ILE A 145 20.09 -23.24 -7.58
C ILE A 145 19.84 -23.89 -8.95
N PHE A 146 19.08 -23.22 -9.81
CA PHE A 146 18.77 -23.62 -11.18
C PHE A 146 19.51 -22.71 -12.18
N ASP A 147 20.51 -23.28 -12.86
CA ASP A 147 21.40 -22.57 -13.81
C ASP A 147 20.93 -22.68 -15.27
N ALA A 148 20.16 -23.72 -15.61
CA ALA A 148 19.35 -23.85 -16.81
C ALA A 148 18.32 -24.98 -16.55
N ASP A 149 17.53 -25.38 -17.55
CA ASP A 149 16.72 -26.61 -17.59
C ASP A 149 15.22 -26.53 -17.23
N GLU A 150 14.48 -27.54 -17.74
CA GLU A 150 13.04 -27.78 -17.64
C GLU A 150 12.66 -28.52 -16.34
N SER A 151 13.20 -28.08 -15.20
CA SER A 151 12.90 -28.67 -13.90
C SER A 151 11.46 -28.40 -13.46
N GLU A 152 10.88 -29.36 -12.76
CA GLU A 152 9.50 -29.31 -12.29
C GLU A 152 9.42 -29.72 -10.81
N LEU A 153 8.90 -28.80 -10.00
CA LEU A 153 8.59 -28.98 -8.58
C LEU A 153 7.08 -28.83 -8.41
N SER A 154 6.39 -29.86 -7.92
CA SER A 154 4.98 -29.75 -7.54
C SER A 154 4.71 -30.46 -6.21
N HIS A 155 3.87 -29.84 -5.37
CA HIS A 155 3.61 -30.31 -4.00
C HIS A 155 4.89 -30.56 -3.20
N VAL A 156 5.83 -29.61 -3.29
CA VAL A 156 7.07 -29.66 -2.51
C VAL A 156 7.01 -28.70 -1.33
N LYS A 157 7.70 -29.04 -0.24
CA LYS A 157 8.00 -28.09 0.84
C LYS A 157 9.51 -27.83 0.88
N ILE A 158 9.90 -26.55 0.80
CA ILE A 158 11.29 -26.11 0.93
C ILE A 158 11.38 -25.26 2.20
N LEU A 159 12.03 -25.80 3.23
CA LEU A 159 12.02 -25.25 4.58
C LEU A 159 13.44 -24.88 5.04
N TYR A 160 13.56 -23.83 5.86
CA TYR A 160 14.79 -23.49 6.60
C TYR A 160 16.03 -23.17 5.73
N ALA A 161 15.81 -22.69 4.50
CA ALA A 161 16.86 -22.45 3.50
C ALA A 161 17.31 -20.98 3.42
N ALA A 162 17.92 -20.59 2.29
CA ALA A 162 18.33 -19.23 1.92
C ALA A 162 19.44 -18.64 2.80
N ASN A 163 20.58 -19.33 2.92
CA ASN A 163 21.69 -18.84 3.72
C ASN A 163 22.40 -17.61 3.09
N ILE A 164 22.25 -16.45 3.74
CA ILE A 164 22.73 -15.12 3.29
C ILE A 164 24.24 -14.99 2.99
N TYR A 165 25.09 -15.95 3.38
CA TYR A 165 26.52 -15.89 3.06
C TYR A 165 26.86 -16.46 1.69
N GLU A 166 26.04 -17.37 1.15
CA GLU A 166 26.35 -18.13 -0.06
C GLU A 166 25.20 -18.23 -1.07
N SER A 167 23.94 -18.06 -0.66
CA SER A 167 22.80 -17.83 -1.56
C SER A 167 21.74 -16.98 -0.89
N TYR A 168 21.22 -16.01 -1.62
CA TYR A 168 20.17 -15.13 -1.13
C TYR A 168 18.75 -15.68 -1.39
N GLY A 169 18.61 -16.93 -1.88
CA GLY A 169 17.33 -17.55 -2.26
C GLY A 169 17.19 -18.99 -1.75
N ALA A 170 16.00 -19.39 -1.25
CA ALA A 170 15.70 -20.82 -1.02
C ALA A 170 15.58 -21.56 -2.36
N ILE A 171 14.97 -20.88 -3.34
CA ILE A 171 15.06 -21.19 -4.76
C ILE A 171 15.79 -20.03 -5.44
N GLU A 172 16.84 -20.34 -6.22
CA GLU A 172 17.53 -19.37 -7.06
C GLU A 172 17.47 -19.81 -8.53
N ALA A 173 16.77 -19.05 -9.40
CA ALA A 173 16.70 -19.33 -10.83
C ALA A 173 17.49 -18.28 -11.63
N LYS A 174 18.33 -18.73 -12.57
CA LYS A 174 19.22 -17.87 -13.36
C LYS A 174 19.62 -18.48 -14.70
N ASN A 175 20.41 -17.74 -15.49
CA ASN A 175 21.13 -18.22 -16.67
C ASN A 175 20.27 -18.96 -17.73
N GLY A 176 19.00 -18.55 -17.86
CA GLY A 176 18.03 -19.06 -18.82
C GLY A 176 17.13 -20.18 -18.29
N SER A 177 17.16 -20.47 -16.98
CA SER A 177 16.31 -21.49 -16.35
C SER A 177 14.82 -21.31 -16.68
N SER A 178 14.14 -22.41 -17.00
CA SER A 178 12.70 -22.49 -17.30
C SER A 178 11.91 -23.26 -16.21
N LEU A 179 12.43 -23.26 -14.98
CA LEU A 179 11.85 -23.90 -13.79
C LEU A 179 10.34 -23.69 -13.67
N SER A 180 9.61 -24.75 -13.33
CA SER A 180 8.19 -24.70 -13.01
C SER A 180 7.95 -25.15 -11.57
N VAL A 181 7.31 -24.31 -10.74
CA VAL A 181 6.96 -24.63 -9.35
C VAL A 181 5.46 -24.47 -9.12
N SER A 182 4.77 -25.52 -8.66
CA SER A 182 3.32 -25.49 -8.45
C SER A 182 2.89 -26.08 -7.10
N ASN A 183 1.78 -25.60 -6.52
CA ASN A 183 1.15 -26.22 -5.34
C ASN A 183 2.12 -26.46 -4.17
N SER A 184 3.09 -25.57 -3.99
CA SER A 184 4.26 -25.80 -3.13
C SER A 184 4.33 -24.78 -1.99
N VAL A 185 5.12 -25.09 -0.97
CA VAL A 185 5.37 -24.23 0.19
C VAL A 185 6.86 -23.93 0.30
N ILE A 186 7.22 -22.65 0.32
CA ILE A 186 8.59 -22.19 0.58
C ILE A 186 8.55 -21.34 1.84
N GLN A 187 9.23 -21.79 2.91
CA GLN A 187 9.04 -21.21 4.24
C GLN A 187 10.32 -21.16 5.08
N TYR A 188 10.36 -20.24 6.05
CA TYR A 188 11.43 -20.07 7.05
C TYR A 188 12.78 -19.73 6.39
N CYS A 189 12.77 -18.77 5.47
CA CYS A 189 13.95 -18.39 4.69
C CYS A 189 14.78 -17.33 5.44
N LYS A 190 16.11 -17.52 5.54
CA LYS A 190 16.99 -16.52 6.17
C LYS A 190 17.24 -15.31 5.27
N GLY A 191 17.40 -15.55 3.98
CA GLY A 191 17.32 -14.54 2.91
C GLY A 191 15.98 -14.58 2.22
N SER A 192 15.94 -14.13 0.98
CA SER A 192 14.72 -14.19 0.18
C SER A 192 14.28 -15.63 -0.05
N CYS A 193 12.98 -15.91 -0.13
CA CYS A 193 12.54 -17.27 -0.43
C CYS A 193 12.74 -17.62 -1.90
N ILE A 194 12.37 -16.72 -2.82
CA ILE A 194 12.64 -16.88 -4.24
C ILE A 194 13.57 -15.77 -4.70
N ARG A 195 14.64 -16.16 -5.39
CA ARG A 195 15.56 -15.25 -6.05
C ARG A 195 15.62 -15.53 -7.54
N LEU A 196 15.35 -14.51 -8.36
CA LEU A 196 15.45 -14.57 -9.81
C LEU A 196 16.59 -13.68 -10.27
N ASN A 197 17.58 -14.25 -10.94
CA ASN A 197 18.70 -13.51 -11.54
C ASN A 197 18.70 -13.68 -13.07
N GLU A 198 19.27 -12.72 -13.79
CA GLU A 198 19.17 -12.62 -15.25
C GLU A 198 19.86 -13.75 -16.02
N PRO A 199 19.29 -14.16 -17.18
CA PRO A 199 17.86 -14.22 -17.50
C PRO A 199 17.20 -15.47 -16.87
N THR A 200 15.88 -15.50 -16.72
CA THR A 200 15.12 -16.75 -16.40
C THR A 200 13.66 -16.62 -16.81
N SER A 201 13.03 -17.72 -17.26
CA SER A 201 11.60 -17.82 -17.56
C SER A 201 10.85 -18.68 -16.52
N ALA A 202 11.36 -18.72 -15.28
CA ALA A 202 10.76 -19.51 -14.20
C ALA A 202 9.29 -19.14 -13.94
N ARG A 203 8.46 -20.15 -13.70
CA ARG A 203 7.02 -20.00 -13.48
C ARG A 203 6.63 -20.58 -12.13
N PHE A 204 5.86 -19.82 -11.37
CA PHE A 204 5.38 -20.18 -10.03
C PHE A 204 3.85 -20.09 -10.02
N PHE A 205 3.17 -21.12 -9.52
CA PHE A 205 1.72 -21.15 -9.47
C PHE A 205 1.17 -21.78 -8.19
N ASP A 206 0.04 -21.26 -7.70
CA ASP A 206 -0.77 -21.84 -6.63
C ASP A 206 0.04 -22.25 -5.38
N SER A 207 1.02 -21.43 -5.00
CA SER A 207 2.02 -21.75 -3.97
C SER A 207 2.03 -20.71 -2.86
N ILE A 208 2.53 -21.12 -1.69
CA ILE A 208 2.66 -20.27 -0.50
C ILE A 208 4.14 -19.98 -0.24
N ILE A 209 4.46 -18.71 -0.08
CA ILE A 209 5.78 -18.21 0.32
C ILE A 209 5.61 -17.54 1.68
N SER A 210 6.37 -17.95 2.68
CA SER A 210 6.14 -17.43 4.03
C SER A 210 7.37 -17.33 4.91
N ASP A 211 7.31 -16.41 5.89
CA ASP A 211 8.28 -16.31 6.97
C ASP A 211 9.74 -16.13 6.48
N SER A 212 9.93 -15.20 5.54
CA SER A 212 11.28 -14.76 5.11
C SER A 212 11.77 -13.60 5.97
N ALA A 213 13.02 -13.66 6.41
CA ALA A 213 13.67 -12.52 7.07
C ALA A 213 14.10 -11.39 6.10
N ASP A 214 13.79 -11.53 4.81
CA ASP A 214 14.09 -10.61 3.71
C ASP A 214 12.86 -10.48 2.79
N PHE A 215 12.97 -10.70 1.48
CA PHE A 215 11.84 -10.66 0.55
C PHE A 215 11.18 -12.04 0.36
N GLY A 216 9.85 -12.07 0.17
CA GLY A 216 9.21 -13.26 -0.38
C GLY A 216 9.77 -13.60 -1.77
N VAL A 217 9.80 -12.59 -2.65
CA VAL A 217 10.40 -12.68 -3.99
C VAL A 217 11.36 -11.52 -4.20
N TYR A 218 12.59 -11.82 -4.60
CA TYR A 218 13.58 -10.85 -5.03
C TYR A 218 13.99 -11.15 -6.47
N SER A 219 13.79 -10.17 -7.35
CA SER A 219 14.05 -10.31 -8.77
C SER A 219 15.00 -9.23 -9.26
N THR A 220 16.00 -9.64 -10.04
CA THR A 220 16.85 -8.72 -10.79
C THR A 220 16.71 -8.94 -12.29
N VAL A 221 15.62 -9.56 -12.79
CA VAL A 221 15.54 -10.04 -14.19
C VAL A 221 15.21 -8.97 -15.24
N SER A 222 16.01 -8.87 -16.31
CA SER A 222 15.80 -8.13 -17.55
C SER A 222 15.70 -9.07 -18.76
N GLY A 223 14.85 -8.70 -19.74
CA GLY A 223 14.76 -9.37 -21.04
C GLY A 223 14.18 -10.80 -21.06
N SER A 224 13.68 -11.33 -19.94
CA SER A 224 12.98 -12.62 -19.83
C SER A 224 11.59 -12.45 -19.24
N ALA A 225 10.75 -13.48 -19.08
CA ALA A 225 9.38 -13.29 -18.58
C ALA A 225 8.98 -14.30 -17.49
N PRO A 226 9.60 -14.31 -16.29
CA PRO A 226 9.12 -15.16 -15.21
C PRO A 226 7.71 -14.79 -14.77
N SER A 227 6.91 -15.77 -14.35
CA SER A 227 5.51 -15.53 -13.99
C SER A 227 5.14 -16.10 -12.63
N PHE A 228 4.25 -15.39 -11.94
CA PHE A 228 3.67 -15.74 -10.65
C PHE A 228 2.15 -15.67 -10.77
N SER A 229 1.47 -16.77 -10.48
CA SER A 229 0.00 -16.88 -10.53
C SER A 229 -0.55 -17.55 -9.27
N GLY A 230 -1.53 -16.97 -8.60
CA GLY A 230 -2.16 -17.64 -7.45
C GLY A 230 -1.21 -17.81 -6.25
N ILE A 231 -0.24 -16.91 -6.10
CA ILE A 231 0.77 -16.98 -5.04
C ILE A 231 0.33 -16.18 -3.83
N THR A 232 0.44 -16.78 -2.65
CA THR A 232 0.31 -16.07 -1.37
C THR A 232 1.69 -15.86 -0.77
N ILE A 233 2.07 -14.61 -0.52
CA ILE A 233 3.29 -14.25 0.22
C ILE A 233 2.87 -13.72 1.58
N GLN A 234 3.42 -14.26 2.68
CA GLN A 234 3.05 -13.83 4.02
C GLN A 234 4.17 -13.80 5.05
N ASN A 235 4.06 -12.89 6.01
CA ASN A 235 5.01 -12.75 7.14
C ASN A 235 6.49 -12.60 6.73
N CYS A 236 6.76 -12.09 5.53
CA CYS A 236 8.09 -11.73 5.07
C CYS A 236 8.42 -10.28 5.48
N ALA A 237 9.69 -9.95 5.66
CA ALA A 237 10.11 -8.58 5.96
C ALA A 237 9.68 -7.59 4.85
N SER A 238 9.62 -8.05 3.60
CA SER A 238 8.96 -7.37 2.49
C SER A 238 8.35 -8.38 1.50
N GLY A 239 7.28 -7.98 0.80
CA GLY A 239 6.61 -8.88 -0.16
C GLY A 239 7.49 -9.17 -1.38
N ILE A 240 7.68 -8.16 -2.23
CA ILE A 240 8.34 -8.30 -3.53
C ILE A 240 9.33 -7.14 -3.73
N ALA A 241 10.54 -7.46 -4.20
CA ALA A 241 11.47 -6.48 -4.77
C ALA A 241 11.85 -6.86 -6.20
N THR A 242 11.75 -5.90 -7.10
CA THR A 242 12.13 -6.03 -8.50
C THR A 242 13.11 -4.91 -8.85
N LEU A 243 14.41 -5.24 -8.87
CA LEU A 243 15.50 -4.27 -9.13
C LEU A 243 15.77 -4.02 -10.62
N SER A 244 15.15 -4.79 -11.50
CA SER A 244 15.27 -4.63 -12.95
C SER A 244 13.87 -4.85 -13.49
N ALA A 245 13.09 -3.77 -13.60
CA ALA A 245 11.74 -3.83 -14.15
C ALA A 245 11.74 -3.34 -15.58
N GLY A 246 11.90 -4.31 -16.47
CA GLY A 246 11.50 -4.23 -17.85
C GLY A 246 10.65 -5.40 -18.24
N ASN A 247 9.37 -5.42 -17.86
CA ASN A 247 8.36 -6.36 -18.39
C ASN A 247 8.56 -7.83 -18.09
N THR A 248 9.43 -8.17 -17.14
CA THR A 248 9.84 -9.55 -16.98
C THR A 248 8.95 -10.30 -16.00
N VAL A 249 8.66 -9.73 -14.83
CA VAL A 249 7.87 -10.44 -13.82
C VAL A 249 6.38 -10.20 -14.04
N VAL A 250 5.67 -11.25 -14.47
CA VAL A 250 4.22 -11.22 -14.67
C VAL A 250 3.52 -11.69 -13.40
N PHE A 251 2.66 -10.85 -12.84
CA PHE A 251 1.86 -11.17 -11.65
C PHE A 251 0.39 -11.37 -12.02
N SER A 252 -0.22 -12.40 -11.46
CA SER A 252 -1.67 -12.62 -11.54
C SER A 252 -2.17 -13.29 -10.27
N ASN A 253 -3.35 -12.92 -9.77
CA ASN A 253 -3.95 -13.52 -8.57
C ASN A 253 -2.99 -13.61 -7.37
N MET A 254 -2.24 -12.54 -7.10
CA MET A 254 -1.30 -12.47 -5.98
C MET A 254 -1.99 -12.03 -4.69
N SER A 255 -1.54 -12.55 -3.55
CA SER A 255 -1.97 -12.12 -2.22
C SER A 255 -0.75 -11.82 -1.34
N LEU A 256 -0.70 -10.63 -0.74
CA LEU A 256 0.36 -10.20 0.19
C LEU A 256 -0.25 -9.97 1.57
N LEU A 257 0.15 -10.75 2.58
CA LEU A 257 -0.46 -10.75 3.92
C LEU A 257 0.60 -10.61 5.03
N GLY A 258 0.45 -9.65 5.94
CA GLY A 258 1.39 -9.53 7.07
C GLY A 258 2.84 -9.18 6.69
N ASN A 259 3.07 -8.79 5.43
CA ASN A 259 4.34 -8.23 4.97
C ASN A 259 4.25 -6.69 4.97
N LYS A 260 5.36 -6.00 4.70
CA LYS A 260 5.25 -4.65 4.11
C LYS A 260 4.55 -4.77 2.75
N ASN A 261 3.44 -4.06 2.57
CA ASN A 261 2.61 -4.09 1.36
C ASN A 261 3.24 -3.24 0.24
N ILE A 262 4.48 -3.56 -0.13
CA ILE A 262 5.27 -2.81 -1.09
C ILE A 262 5.84 -3.73 -2.18
N ILE A 263 5.86 -3.21 -3.41
CA ILE A 263 6.58 -3.76 -4.55
C ILE A 263 7.65 -2.74 -4.92
N ASN A 264 8.90 -3.01 -4.55
CA ASN A 264 9.99 -2.06 -4.78
C ASN A 264 10.51 -2.14 -6.22
N PHE A 265 10.64 -0.99 -6.87
CA PHE A 265 11.29 -0.81 -8.16
C PHE A 265 12.51 0.09 -8.02
N THR A 266 13.66 -0.32 -8.55
CA THR A 266 14.91 0.44 -8.46
C THR A 266 15.53 0.57 -9.86
N GLY A 267 15.64 1.79 -10.39
CA GLY A 267 16.45 2.13 -11.58
C GLY A 267 16.18 1.26 -12.80
N SER A 268 14.92 1.26 -13.28
CA SER A 268 14.41 0.23 -14.18
C SER A 268 13.87 0.79 -15.50
N VAL A 269 13.90 -0.03 -16.56
CA VAL A 269 13.44 0.33 -17.91
C VAL A 269 12.39 -0.65 -18.41
N ILE A 270 11.15 -0.20 -18.54
CA ILE A 270 9.98 -0.87 -19.16
C ILE A 270 10.13 -0.80 -20.68
N SER A 271 10.76 -1.84 -21.25
CA SER A 271 11.14 -1.93 -22.66
C SER A 271 10.15 -2.64 -23.61
N LEU A 272 9.00 -3.09 -23.10
CA LEU A 272 7.93 -3.84 -23.80
C LEU A 272 6.59 -3.46 -23.16
N ASP A 273 5.49 -3.96 -23.71
CA ASP A 273 4.19 -3.75 -23.08
C ASP A 273 4.11 -4.48 -21.72
N SER A 274 3.67 -3.76 -20.69
CA SER A 274 3.58 -4.21 -19.30
C SER A 274 2.26 -3.84 -18.65
N VAL A 275 1.87 -4.63 -17.66
CA VAL A 275 0.74 -4.35 -16.79
C VAL A 275 1.20 -4.32 -15.33
N TRP A 276 0.81 -3.27 -14.61
CA TRP A 276 0.89 -3.22 -13.15
C TRP A 276 -0.49 -3.56 -12.57
N PRO A 277 -0.69 -4.82 -12.12
CA PRO A 277 -1.98 -5.23 -11.59
C PRO A 277 -2.24 -4.73 -10.16
N LYS A 278 -3.51 -4.71 -9.77
CA LYS A 278 -3.86 -4.47 -8.36
C LYS A 278 -3.52 -5.71 -7.52
N ILE A 279 -2.63 -5.56 -6.53
CA ILE A 279 -2.21 -6.64 -5.62
C ILE A 279 -2.58 -6.27 -4.18
N GLY A 280 -3.77 -6.68 -3.73
CA GLY A 280 -4.30 -6.36 -2.40
C GLY A 280 -4.19 -4.85 -2.10
N ASP A 281 -3.80 -4.51 -0.87
CA ASP A 281 -3.59 -3.11 -0.46
C ASP A 281 -2.18 -2.60 -0.73
N SER A 282 -1.45 -3.21 -1.66
CA SER A 282 -0.03 -2.90 -1.89
C SER A 282 0.20 -1.69 -2.77
N ALA A 283 1.32 -1.02 -2.51
CA ALA A 283 1.85 0.07 -3.33
C ALA A 283 3.05 -0.38 -4.18
N TYR A 284 3.13 0.16 -5.38
CA TYR A 284 4.32 0.13 -6.24
C TYR A 284 5.23 1.29 -5.80
N ILE A 285 6.43 0.98 -5.32
CA ILE A 285 7.37 1.98 -4.79
C ILE A 285 8.46 2.27 -5.83
N LEU A 286 8.51 3.51 -6.30
CA LEU A 286 9.60 4.03 -7.12
C LEU A 286 10.72 4.47 -6.16
N ARG A 287 11.82 3.71 -6.15
CA ARG A 287 13.04 4.00 -5.38
C ARG A 287 14.08 4.77 -6.19
N ASN A 288 13.82 4.94 -7.47
CA ASN A 288 14.65 5.59 -8.48
C ASN A 288 13.76 5.84 -9.70
N ASP A 289 14.31 6.50 -10.71
CA ASP A 289 13.62 6.69 -11.99
C ASP A 289 13.25 5.36 -12.64
N ILE A 290 12.01 5.29 -13.09
CA ILE A 290 11.47 4.18 -13.88
C ILE A 290 11.15 4.70 -15.27
N GLU A 291 11.85 4.19 -16.28
CA GLU A 291 11.65 4.55 -17.66
C GLU A 291 10.60 3.65 -18.33
N ILE A 292 9.71 4.23 -19.12
CA ILE A 292 8.91 3.54 -20.15
C ILE A 292 9.51 3.90 -21.50
N SER A 293 10.18 2.95 -22.13
CA SER A 293 10.86 3.17 -23.41
C SER A 293 9.89 3.52 -24.54
N SER A 294 10.37 4.17 -25.60
CA SER A 294 9.55 4.74 -26.69
C SER A 294 8.59 3.77 -27.39
N ASP A 295 8.91 2.48 -27.40
CA ASP A 295 8.11 1.43 -28.06
C ASP A 295 7.24 0.63 -27.07
N ALA A 296 7.24 1.00 -25.79
CA ALA A 296 6.56 0.28 -24.72
C ALA A 296 5.29 1.00 -24.24
N THR A 297 4.27 0.21 -23.86
CA THR A 297 3.10 0.68 -23.13
C THR A 297 3.09 0.12 -21.71
N LEU A 298 3.08 0.98 -20.69
CA LEU A 298 2.69 0.60 -19.33
C LEU A 298 1.19 0.81 -19.15
N THR A 299 0.47 -0.25 -18.79
CA THR A 299 -0.92 -0.19 -18.35
C THR A 299 -1.00 -0.38 -16.84
N ILE A 300 -1.67 0.53 -16.15
CA ILE A 300 -1.90 0.45 -14.70
C ILE A 300 -3.36 0.11 -14.45
N GLU A 301 -3.64 -0.95 -13.70
CA GLU A 301 -5.01 -1.37 -13.38
C GLU A 301 -5.70 -0.44 -12.36
N PRO A 302 -7.04 -0.38 -12.36
CA PRO A 302 -7.79 0.38 -11.35
C PRO A 302 -7.41 0.05 -9.90
N GLY A 303 -7.36 1.06 -9.04
CA GLY A 303 -7.06 0.90 -7.61
C GLY A 303 -5.58 0.74 -7.26
N VAL A 304 -4.68 0.73 -8.25
CA VAL A 304 -3.23 0.69 -8.01
C VAL A 304 -2.76 2.00 -7.36
N VAL A 305 -1.88 1.86 -6.37
CA VAL A 305 -1.18 2.98 -5.72
C VAL A 305 0.30 2.91 -6.12
N VAL A 306 0.84 4.03 -6.59
CA VAL A 306 2.25 4.22 -6.93
C VAL A 306 2.80 5.30 -6.00
N LYS A 307 3.91 5.03 -5.33
CA LYS A 307 4.57 5.97 -4.42
C LYS A 307 6.00 6.25 -4.85
N GLY A 308 6.40 7.52 -4.91
CA GLY A 308 7.79 7.92 -5.16
C GLY A 308 8.53 8.26 -3.86
N GLU A 309 9.76 7.77 -3.71
CA GLU A 309 10.62 8.09 -2.57
C GLU A 309 11.45 9.37 -2.77
N TYR A 310 11.61 10.11 -1.67
CA TYR A 310 12.51 11.25 -1.52
C TYR A 310 13.92 10.79 -1.04
N GLY A 311 14.91 10.76 -1.94
CA GLY A 311 16.33 10.40 -1.67
C GLY A 311 16.59 8.89 -1.45
N GLU A 312 17.70 8.25 -1.85
CA GLU A 312 19.02 8.64 -2.38
C GLU A 312 19.03 8.88 -3.90
N TYR A 313 19.64 10.00 -4.31
CA TYR A 313 19.73 10.56 -5.67
C TYR A 313 19.78 9.57 -6.86
N PRO A 314 19.06 9.87 -7.98
CA PRO A 314 18.13 10.99 -8.20
C PRO A 314 16.76 10.83 -7.50
N ASP A 315 15.98 11.92 -7.38
CA ASP A 315 14.60 11.87 -6.87
C ASP A 315 13.74 10.98 -7.78
N SER A 316 12.90 10.10 -7.21
CA SER A 316 12.19 9.08 -8.00
C SER A 316 11.06 9.69 -8.85
N ARG A 317 11.13 9.59 -10.18
CA ARG A 317 10.02 9.87 -11.11
C ARG A 317 9.68 8.69 -12.03
N LEU A 318 8.50 8.77 -12.65
CA LEU A 318 8.18 7.94 -13.81
C LEU A 318 8.54 8.72 -15.08
N GLU A 319 9.45 8.19 -15.89
CA GLU A 319 9.85 8.76 -17.17
C GLU A 319 9.12 8.05 -18.30
N ILE A 320 8.36 8.78 -19.10
CA ILE A 320 7.48 8.23 -20.12
C ILE A 320 7.95 8.71 -21.49
N TYR A 321 8.77 7.89 -22.16
CA TYR A 321 9.11 8.07 -23.57
C TYR A 321 8.12 7.32 -24.49
N GLY A 322 7.58 6.19 -24.01
CA GLY A 322 6.55 5.40 -24.67
C GLY A 322 5.14 5.87 -24.37
N ARG A 323 4.31 4.98 -23.84
CA ARG A 323 2.91 5.27 -23.50
C ARG A 323 2.53 4.80 -22.10
N LEU A 324 1.84 5.65 -21.36
CA LEU A 324 1.21 5.32 -20.08
C LEU A 324 -0.31 5.30 -20.22
N ILE A 325 -0.94 4.17 -19.87
CA ILE A 325 -2.38 4.01 -19.80
C ILE A 325 -2.77 3.78 -18.33
N ALA A 326 -3.26 4.83 -17.67
CA ALA A 326 -3.81 4.74 -16.32
C ALA A 326 -5.30 5.11 -16.36
N ARG A 327 -6.16 4.10 -16.28
CA ARG A 327 -7.63 4.26 -16.27
C ARG A 327 -8.19 3.63 -14.99
N GLY A 328 -8.33 4.44 -13.94
CA GLY A 328 -9.04 4.07 -12.72
C GLY A 328 -10.55 4.13 -12.91
N THR A 329 -11.27 3.91 -11.81
CA THR A 329 -12.72 4.15 -11.71
C THR A 329 -13.02 5.07 -10.54
N GLY A 330 -14.25 5.58 -10.43
CA GLY A 330 -14.65 6.42 -9.30
C GLY A 330 -14.50 5.72 -7.94
N ASP A 331 -14.73 4.41 -7.89
CA ASP A 331 -14.57 3.60 -6.67
C ASP A 331 -13.11 3.16 -6.44
N ASN A 332 -12.34 2.99 -7.52
CA ASN A 332 -10.97 2.50 -7.49
C ASN A 332 -10.07 3.41 -8.34
N PRO A 333 -9.79 4.64 -7.88
CA PRO A 333 -8.89 5.53 -8.59
C PRO A 333 -7.47 4.97 -8.59
N ILE A 334 -6.68 5.35 -9.60
CA ILE A 334 -5.23 5.10 -9.58
C ILE A 334 -4.57 6.29 -8.87
N ILE A 335 -3.68 6.03 -7.92
CA ILE A 335 -3.11 7.08 -7.07
C ILE A 335 -1.59 7.12 -7.24
N PHE A 336 -1.05 8.28 -7.62
CA PHE A 336 0.38 8.59 -7.61
C PHE A 336 0.68 9.57 -6.46
N THR A 337 1.59 9.21 -5.56
CA THR A 337 1.79 9.97 -4.31
C THR A 337 3.21 9.83 -3.74
N SER A 338 3.47 10.49 -2.60
CA SER A 338 4.72 10.41 -1.83
C SER A 338 4.86 9.07 -1.11
N PHE A 339 6.09 8.60 -0.93
CA PHE A 339 6.44 7.44 -0.11
C PHE A 339 6.00 7.58 1.35
N SER A 340 5.92 8.82 1.85
CA SER A 340 5.47 9.17 3.20
C SER A 340 3.93 9.30 3.32
N ASP A 341 3.17 9.04 2.26
CA ASP A 341 1.71 9.14 2.29
C ASP A 341 1.06 7.89 2.86
N ASP A 342 0.89 7.85 4.18
CA ASP A 342 0.25 6.75 4.90
C ASP A 342 -1.25 6.62 4.63
N SER A 343 -1.88 7.64 4.03
CA SER A 343 -3.34 7.66 3.86
C SER A 343 -3.85 6.68 2.79
N VAL A 344 -2.94 6.10 2.00
CA VAL A 344 -3.22 5.13 0.93
C VAL A 344 -2.17 4.02 0.96
N ALA A 345 -2.60 2.76 0.82
CA ALA A 345 -1.72 1.58 0.85
C ALA A 345 -0.83 1.44 2.12
N GLY A 346 -1.20 2.11 3.22
CA GLY A 346 -0.54 2.01 4.52
C GLY A 346 0.83 2.70 4.61
N ASP A 347 1.45 2.54 5.79
CA ASP A 347 2.76 3.09 6.15
C ASP A 347 3.88 2.36 5.39
N SER A 348 4.35 2.97 4.31
CA SER A 348 5.32 2.37 3.39
C SER A 348 6.77 2.58 3.84
N ASN A 349 7.04 3.64 4.59
CA ASN A 349 8.37 3.96 5.11
C ASN A 349 8.62 3.35 6.50
N ALA A 350 7.58 2.78 7.13
CA ALA A 350 7.58 2.11 8.41
C ALA A 350 8.04 3.02 9.57
N ASP A 351 7.65 4.29 9.53
CA ASP A 351 7.98 5.29 10.54
C ASP A 351 6.85 5.55 11.55
N ALA A 352 5.74 4.83 11.45
CA ALA A 352 4.54 4.96 12.29
C ALA A 352 3.91 6.37 12.25
N GLY A 353 3.95 7.02 11.08
CA GLY A 353 3.41 8.36 10.84
C GLY A 353 4.29 9.49 11.40
N ALA A 354 5.59 9.23 11.58
CA ALA A 354 6.54 10.24 12.05
C ALA A 354 6.78 11.34 11.01
N THR A 355 6.67 10.98 9.73
CA THR A 355 6.66 11.92 8.61
C THR A 355 5.26 12.06 8.02
N SER A 356 5.02 13.17 7.34
CA SER A 356 3.78 13.41 6.60
C SER A 356 4.16 13.87 5.20
N PRO A 357 3.38 13.50 4.18
CA PRO A 357 3.72 13.88 2.82
C PRO A 357 3.56 15.39 2.65
N ASP A 358 4.51 16.01 1.94
CA ASP A 358 4.49 17.42 1.59
C ASP A 358 4.61 17.61 0.07
N GLN A 359 4.32 18.82 -0.40
CA GLN A 359 4.63 19.22 -1.77
C GLN A 359 6.10 18.93 -2.07
N ASP A 360 6.38 18.46 -3.29
CA ASP A 360 7.75 18.19 -3.80
C ASP A 360 8.49 16.99 -3.16
N ASP A 361 7.76 16.05 -2.56
CA ASP A 361 8.33 14.82 -1.96
C ASP A 361 8.79 13.78 -2.99
N TRP A 362 8.41 13.90 -4.26
CA TRP A 362 8.87 13.00 -5.32
C TRP A 362 8.87 13.67 -6.70
N GLY A 363 9.45 13.02 -7.70
CA GLY A 363 9.75 13.63 -9.00
C GLY A 363 8.58 13.78 -9.98
N GLY A 364 7.43 13.17 -9.69
CA GLY A 364 6.24 13.30 -10.55
C GLY A 364 6.27 12.40 -11.80
N LEU A 365 5.50 12.81 -12.81
CA LEU A 365 5.37 12.13 -14.10
C LEU A 365 6.00 12.99 -15.20
N TYR A 366 7.04 12.47 -15.85
CA TYR A 366 7.79 13.18 -16.88
C TYR A 366 7.60 12.54 -18.24
N PHE A 367 6.91 13.23 -19.15
CA PHE A 367 6.62 12.77 -20.50
C PHE A 367 7.54 13.47 -21.50
N GLU A 368 8.32 12.71 -22.27
CA GLU A 368 9.21 13.27 -23.28
C GLU A 368 9.09 12.55 -24.62
N ASN A 369 8.75 13.32 -25.67
CA ASN A 369 8.50 12.81 -27.02
C ASN A 369 7.48 11.64 -27.06
N SER A 370 6.55 11.62 -26.10
CA SER A 370 5.54 10.57 -25.94
C SER A 370 4.19 10.99 -26.52
N SER A 371 3.37 10.02 -26.91
CA SER A 371 2.03 10.32 -27.41
C SER A 371 1.00 9.26 -27.04
N GLY A 372 -0.26 9.68 -26.91
CA GLY A 372 -1.38 8.78 -26.65
C GLY A 372 -1.46 8.25 -25.21
N SER A 373 -0.75 8.87 -24.27
CA SER A 373 -0.88 8.57 -22.84
C SER A 373 -2.22 9.09 -22.30
N ILE A 374 -2.77 8.38 -21.31
CA ILE A 374 -4.09 8.65 -20.72
C ILE A 374 -4.01 8.56 -19.20
N LEU A 375 -4.54 9.57 -18.53
CA LEU A 375 -4.86 9.56 -17.10
C LEU A 375 -6.38 9.75 -16.94
N GLU A 376 -7.09 8.75 -16.44
CA GLU A 376 -8.53 8.79 -16.21
C GLU A 376 -8.87 8.25 -14.82
N ASN A 377 -9.65 9.00 -14.01
CA ASN A 377 -9.85 8.70 -12.58
C ASN A 377 -8.52 8.48 -11.83
N VAL A 378 -7.59 9.40 -12.06
CA VAL A 378 -6.26 9.40 -11.43
C VAL A 378 -6.21 10.47 -10.34
N VAL A 379 -5.51 10.19 -9.24
CA VAL A 379 -5.13 11.19 -8.23
C VAL A 379 -3.60 11.30 -8.23
N ALA A 380 -3.04 12.47 -8.53
CA ALA A 380 -1.61 12.74 -8.50
C ALA A 380 -1.29 13.88 -7.52
N ARG A 381 -0.48 13.62 -6.49
CA ARG A 381 -0.22 14.58 -5.39
C ARG A 381 1.16 14.45 -4.73
N TYR A 382 1.58 15.51 -4.03
CA TYR A 382 2.84 15.59 -3.26
C TYR A 382 4.13 15.47 -4.07
N GLY A 383 4.05 15.67 -5.38
CA GLY A 383 5.16 15.51 -6.30
C GLY A 383 5.54 16.84 -6.92
N GLY A 384 6.63 16.83 -7.67
CA GLY A 384 7.02 17.93 -8.52
C GLY A 384 8.51 18.13 -8.61
N ARG A 385 9.27 17.84 -7.56
CA ARG A 385 10.69 18.18 -7.50
C ARG A 385 11.56 17.11 -8.13
N TYR A 386 12.32 17.54 -9.13
CA TYR A 386 13.37 16.74 -9.74
C TYR A 386 14.70 17.50 -9.73
N LEU A 387 15.78 16.81 -9.38
CA LEU A 387 17.15 17.34 -9.41
C LEU A 387 17.97 16.55 -10.44
N ASP A 388 18.35 17.19 -11.55
CA ASP A 388 19.23 16.57 -12.56
C ASP A 388 20.70 16.53 -12.06
N ASP A 389 21.33 15.35 -12.14
CA ASP A 389 22.79 15.21 -12.02
C ASP A 389 23.43 15.11 -13.41
N PHE A 390 24.23 16.11 -13.77
CA PHE A 390 25.16 16.01 -14.89
C PHE A 390 26.57 15.86 -14.34
N SER A 391 27.09 14.62 -14.32
CA SER A 391 28.50 14.30 -14.03
C SER A 391 29.00 14.72 -12.63
N GLY A 392 28.17 14.57 -11.60
CA GLY A 392 28.50 14.92 -10.22
C GLY A 392 28.41 16.42 -9.93
N VAL A 393 27.79 17.19 -10.83
CA VAL A 393 27.50 18.61 -10.65
C VAL A 393 25.99 18.78 -10.69
N MET A 394 25.44 19.13 -9.53
CA MET A 394 24.01 19.37 -9.34
C MET A 394 23.58 20.59 -10.16
N TYR A 395 22.71 20.37 -11.15
CA TYR A 395 21.90 21.44 -11.67
C TYR A 395 20.56 21.33 -10.97
N GLY A 396 20.23 22.30 -10.12
CA GLY A 396 18.84 22.47 -9.72
C GLY A 396 18.06 22.82 -10.96
N THR A 397 17.48 21.84 -11.63
CA THR A 397 16.48 22.15 -12.64
C THR A 397 15.27 22.70 -11.90
N THR A 398 14.71 23.78 -12.43
CA THR A 398 13.54 24.46 -11.84
C THR A 398 12.24 23.66 -12.06
N ASN A 399 12.36 22.34 -12.25
CA ASN A 399 11.26 21.44 -12.55
C ASN A 399 10.62 21.05 -11.22
N TYR A 400 9.62 21.85 -10.83
CA TYR A 400 8.73 21.59 -9.71
C TYR A 400 7.33 21.24 -10.26
N ASN A 401 7.27 20.22 -11.12
CA ASN A 401 6.14 19.89 -11.97
C ASN A 401 5.62 18.49 -11.67
N MET A 402 4.41 18.37 -11.15
CA MET A 402 3.77 17.06 -10.92
C MET A 402 3.65 16.26 -12.22
N ILE A 403 3.23 16.94 -13.29
CA ILE A 403 3.20 16.39 -14.65
C ILE A 403 3.97 17.34 -15.56
N HIS A 404 5.00 16.84 -16.25
CA HIS A 404 5.76 17.61 -17.23
C HIS A 404 5.59 16.97 -18.61
N LEU A 405 5.02 17.71 -19.55
CA LEU A 405 4.97 17.34 -20.97
C LEU A 405 6.03 18.10 -21.75
N LYS A 406 6.99 17.38 -22.33
CA LYS A 406 8.00 17.92 -23.23
C LYS A 406 7.85 17.26 -24.60
N ASN A 407 7.47 18.04 -25.61
CA ASN A 407 7.11 17.55 -26.94
C ASN A 407 6.14 16.34 -26.92
N SER A 408 5.19 16.34 -25.99
CA SER A 408 4.36 15.17 -25.69
C SER A 408 2.87 15.47 -25.74
N SER A 409 2.03 14.44 -25.96
CA SER A 409 0.57 14.56 -25.86
C SER A 409 -0.02 13.72 -24.72
N LEU A 410 -0.93 14.33 -23.96
CA LEU A 410 -1.60 13.69 -22.83
C LEU A 410 -3.11 13.96 -22.82
N SER A 411 -3.89 12.92 -22.57
CA SER A 411 -5.32 13.01 -22.26
C SER A 411 -5.54 12.84 -20.75
N VAL A 412 -6.22 13.79 -20.11
CA VAL A 412 -6.59 13.74 -18.69
C VAL A 412 -8.11 13.84 -18.57
N ALA A 413 -8.74 12.90 -17.85
CA ALA A 413 -10.18 12.90 -17.65
C ALA A 413 -10.53 12.56 -16.19
N THR A 414 -11.50 13.25 -15.61
CA THR A 414 -12.07 12.90 -14.29
C THR A 414 -11.00 12.65 -13.21
N SER A 415 -9.92 13.43 -13.23
CA SER A 415 -8.73 13.21 -12.39
C SER A 415 -8.48 14.38 -11.46
N THR A 416 -7.80 14.15 -10.34
CA THR A 416 -7.38 15.19 -9.39
C THR A 416 -5.87 15.32 -9.42
N ILE A 417 -5.35 16.50 -9.73
CA ILE A 417 -3.91 16.78 -9.82
C ILE A 417 -3.61 17.99 -8.95
N GLY A 418 -2.71 17.86 -7.98
CA GLY A 418 -2.52 18.95 -7.02
C GLY A 418 -1.42 18.73 -5.99
N ILE A 419 -1.39 19.60 -4.99
CA ILE A 419 -0.40 19.60 -3.91
C ILE A 419 1.02 19.52 -4.46
N ALA A 420 1.30 20.45 -5.37
CA ALA A 420 2.52 20.55 -6.18
C ALA A 420 2.78 22.02 -6.49
N LYS A 421 4.02 22.45 -6.78
CA LYS A 421 4.21 23.85 -7.20
C LYS A 421 3.50 24.12 -8.52
N THR A 422 3.76 23.29 -9.53
CA THR A 422 3.05 23.28 -10.80
C THR A 422 2.36 21.93 -10.97
N ALA A 423 1.04 21.92 -11.19
CA ALA A 423 0.32 20.66 -11.44
C ALA A 423 0.65 20.10 -12.83
N ILE A 424 0.59 20.91 -13.88
CA ILE A 424 0.93 20.48 -15.25
C ILE A 424 1.78 21.53 -15.93
N TYR A 425 2.95 21.13 -16.44
CA TYR A 425 3.83 21.97 -17.24
C TYR A 425 3.88 21.48 -18.70
N LEU A 426 3.67 22.39 -19.64
CA LEU A 426 3.73 22.15 -21.09
C LEU A 426 4.93 22.88 -21.71
N GLU A 427 5.80 22.10 -22.34
CA GLU A 427 7.01 22.57 -23.00
C GLU A 427 7.13 22.01 -24.43
N GLY A 428 7.63 22.83 -25.35
CA GLY A 428 7.91 22.44 -26.73
C GLY A 428 6.64 22.20 -27.55
N ALA A 429 6.65 21.15 -28.37
CA ALA A 429 5.50 20.77 -29.19
C ALA A 429 4.46 19.94 -28.40
N SER A 430 4.16 20.34 -27.16
CA SER A 430 3.25 19.59 -26.28
C SER A 430 1.78 19.94 -26.49
N GLN A 431 0.90 18.98 -26.18
CA GLN A 431 -0.55 19.14 -26.26
C GLN A 431 -1.27 18.43 -25.09
N LEU A 432 -2.14 19.15 -24.40
CA LEU A 432 -3.01 18.62 -23.35
C LEU A 432 -4.47 18.62 -23.82
N THR A 433 -5.17 17.51 -23.59
CA THR A 433 -6.63 17.44 -23.63
C THR A 433 -7.13 17.04 -22.26
N MET A 434 -7.79 17.95 -21.55
CA MET A 434 -8.25 17.73 -20.18
C MET A 434 -9.77 17.94 -20.05
N SER A 435 -10.45 17.04 -19.35
CA SER A 435 -11.88 17.14 -19.08
C SER A 435 -12.29 16.67 -17.70
N GLY A 436 -13.35 17.24 -17.11
CA GLY A 436 -13.97 16.71 -15.88
C GLY A 436 -13.05 16.66 -14.65
N SER A 437 -11.90 17.35 -14.68
CA SER A 437 -10.79 17.13 -13.74
C SER A 437 -10.67 18.27 -12.73
N VAL A 438 -9.97 18.03 -11.63
CA VAL A 438 -9.69 19.03 -10.58
C VAL A 438 -8.19 19.32 -10.57
N VAL A 439 -7.84 20.60 -10.69
CA VAL A 439 -6.46 21.09 -10.52
C VAL A 439 -6.43 22.03 -9.32
N ALA A 440 -5.82 21.58 -8.22
CA ALA A 440 -5.96 22.27 -6.95
C ALA A 440 -4.72 22.30 -6.05
N SER A 441 -4.69 23.26 -5.13
CA SER A 441 -3.67 23.39 -4.09
C SER A 441 -2.25 23.46 -4.69
N THR A 442 -2.06 24.36 -5.66
CA THR A 442 -0.76 24.58 -6.31
C THR A 442 -0.31 26.03 -6.27
N THR A 443 0.91 26.30 -6.74
CA THR A 443 1.29 27.66 -7.11
C THR A 443 0.66 28.04 -8.46
N THR A 444 0.89 27.21 -9.48
CA THR A 444 0.29 27.36 -10.81
C THR A 444 -0.36 26.05 -11.24
N GLY A 445 -1.64 26.09 -11.62
CA GLY A 445 -2.36 24.88 -12.05
C GLY A 445 -1.77 24.31 -13.34
N ILE A 446 -1.86 25.09 -14.43
CA ILE A 446 -1.26 24.74 -15.72
C ILE A 446 -0.30 25.84 -16.15
N LEU A 447 0.96 25.49 -16.36
CA LEU A 447 1.98 26.35 -16.93
C LEU A 447 2.29 25.90 -18.36
N SER A 448 2.31 26.83 -19.32
CA SER A 448 2.62 26.54 -20.72
C SER A 448 3.63 27.55 -21.26
N SER A 449 4.84 27.10 -21.58
CA SER A 449 5.90 27.96 -22.13
C SER A 449 5.94 27.94 -23.66
N SER A 450 5.57 26.80 -24.25
CA SER A 450 5.41 26.55 -25.68
C SER A 450 4.56 25.28 -25.84
N SER A 451 3.59 25.29 -26.76
CA SER A 451 2.67 24.17 -26.99
C SER A 451 2.05 24.26 -28.40
N LEU A 452 1.42 23.17 -28.87
CA LEU A 452 0.64 23.14 -30.12
C LEU A 452 -0.81 23.62 -29.96
N GLY A 453 -1.14 24.22 -28.81
CA GLY A 453 -2.50 24.51 -28.37
C GLY A 453 -3.09 23.33 -27.62
N SER A 454 -3.83 23.62 -26.55
CA SER A 454 -4.41 22.63 -25.63
C SER A 454 -5.87 22.94 -25.35
N SER A 455 -6.64 21.93 -24.93
CA SER A 455 -8.04 22.09 -24.56
C SER A 455 -8.29 21.59 -23.15
N VAL A 456 -9.02 22.40 -22.37
CA VAL A 456 -9.40 22.10 -20.99
C VAL A 456 -10.88 22.44 -20.82
N SER A 457 -11.69 21.50 -20.39
CA SER A 457 -13.14 21.73 -20.24
C SER A 457 -13.79 20.97 -19.10
N GLY A 458 -14.93 21.45 -18.61
CA GLY A 458 -15.68 20.78 -17.53
C GLY A 458 -14.86 20.56 -16.26
N SER A 459 -13.79 21.31 -16.06
CA SER A 459 -12.79 21.10 -15.01
C SER A 459 -12.86 22.20 -13.95
N VAL A 460 -12.29 21.93 -12.78
CA VAL A 460 -12.26 22.82 -11.62
C VAL A 460 -10.83 23.26 -11.38
N PHE A 461 -10.63 24.57 -11.28
CA PHE A 461 -9.39 25.15 -10.76
C PHE A 461 -9.65 25.72 -9.37
N ALA A 462 -8.87 25.28 -8.38
CA ALA A 462 -9.10 25.66 -6.99
C ALA A 462 -7.82 25.92 -6.21
N ASN A 463 -7.74 27.01 -5.44
CA ASN A 463 -6.64 27.26 -4.50
C ASN A 463 -5.24 27.25 -5.15
N ASN A 464 -5.12 27.73 -6.38
CA ASN A 464 -3.85 27.95 -7.05
C ASN A 464 -3.38 29.37 -6.72
N SER A 465 -2.30 29.49 -5.95
CA SER A 465 -1.94 30.75 -5.30
C SER A 465 -1.45 31.86 -6.23
N GLN A 466 -1.05 31.54 -7.47
CA GLN A 466 -0.66 32.52 -8.49
C GLN A 466 -1.61 32.53 -9.70
N ALA A 467 -1.82 31.38 -10.33
CA ALA A 467 -2.68 31.28 -11.51
C ALA A 467 -3.27 29.87 -11.65
N ALA A 468 -4.51 29.78 -12.09
CA ALA A 468 -5.07 28.53 -12.59
C ALA A 468 -4.38 28.10 -13.89
N ILE A 469 -4.21 29.04 -14.83
CA ILE A 469 -3.49 28.81 -16.08
C ILE A 469 -2.58 30.01 -16.36
N SER A 470 -1.30 29.74 -16.61
CA SER A 470 -0.33 30.73 -17.12
C SER A 470 0.24 30.25 -18.44
N ASN A 471 -0.07 30.97 -19.52
CA ASN A 471 0.30 30.60 -20.88
C ASN A 471 1.16 31.68 -21.55
N SER A 472 2.31 31.28 -22.08
CA SER A 472 3.13 32.07 -23.02
C SER A 472 3.32 31.39 -24.37
N GLY A 473 2.66 30.23 -24.59
CA GLY A 473 2.71 29.45 -25.82
C GLY A 473 1.53 29.73 -26.76
N ALA A 474 1.17 28.74 -27.58
CA ALA A 474 -0.03 28.81 -28.41
C ALA A 474 -1.31 28.84 -27.55
N GLN A 475 -2.40 29.37 -28.11
CA GLN A 475 -3.68 29.54 -27.41
C GLN A 475 -4.16 28.25 -26.72
N ILE A 476 -4.57 28.37 -25.46
CA ILE A 476 -5.26 27.30 -24.72
C ILE A 476 -6.76 27.59 -24.72
N ILE A 477 -7.57 26.60 -25.12
CA ILE A 477 -9.03 26.69 -25.05
C ILE A 477 -9.50 26.09 -23.73
N ALA A 478 -9.79 26.93 -22.74
CA ALA A 478 -10.16 26.56 -21.37
C ALA A 478 -11.64 26.88 -21.07
N ARG A 479 -12.58 26.39 -21.89
CA ARG A 479 -14.02 26.70 -21.76
C ARG A 479 -14.77 25.73 -20.85
N ASN A 480 -15.89 26.20 -20.32
CA ASN A 480 -16.81 25.45 -19.46
C ASN A 480 -16.12 24.93 -18.20
N ASN A 481 -15.19 25.69 -17.65
CA ASN A 481 -14.50 25.37 -16.39
C ASN A 481 -15.07 26.20 -15.24
N TRP A 482 -14.89 25.71 -14.02
CA TRP A 482 -15.16 26.43 -12.78
C TRP A 482 -13.86 27.03 -12.24
N TRP A 483 -13.91 28.32 -11.90
CA TRP A 483 -12.74 29.10 -11.48
C TRP A 483 -12.84 29.57 -10.03
N GLN A 484 -13.60 28.87 -9.18
CA GLN A 484 -13.91 29.25 -7.79
C GLN A 484 -14.71 30.56 -7.59
N ASP A 485 -15.23 31.17 -8.66
CA ASP A 485 -16.13 32.31 -8.55
C ASP A 485 -17.10 32.38 -9.73
N ASN A 486 -18.34 32.84 -9.47
CA ASN A 486 -19.39 32.99 -10.49
C ASN A 486 -19.02 34.06 -11.53
N ALA A 487 -18.25 35.07 -11.16
CA ALA A 487 -17.71 36.09 -12.07
C ALA A 487 -16.58 35.55 -12.98
N GLY A 488 -16.17 34.30 -12.80
CA GLY A 488 -15.16 33.66 -13.63
C GLY A 488 -13.72 34.05 -13.24
N PRO A 489 -12.73 33.70 -14.07
CA PRO A 489 -11.34 33.89 -13.74
C PRO A 489 -10.96 35.38 -13.80
N TYR A 490 -10.07 35.82 -12.92
CA TYR A 490 -9.42 37.11 -13.08
C TYR A 490 -8.54 37.10 -14.33
N HIS A 491 -8.82 37.99 -15.29
CA HIS A 491 -8.03 38.18 -16.52
C HIS A 491 -8.16 39.62 -17.02
N ALA A 492 -7.23 40.10 -17.84
CA ALA A 492 -7.32 41.45 -18.44
C ALA A 492 -8.60 41.65 -19.28
N ASP A 493 -9.10 40.58 -19.90
CA ASP A 493 -10.37 40.57 -20.66
C ASP A 493 -11.61 40.28 -19.78
N ASN A 494 -11.42 40.05 -18.48
CA ASN A 494 -12.48 39.85 -17.48
C ASN A 494 -12.09 40.53 -16.16
N VAL A 495 -12.04 41.87 -16.18
CA VAL A 495 -11.49 42.68 -15.08
C VAL A 495 -12.28 42.57 -13.77
N ASP A 496 -13.56 42.21 -13.85
CA ASP A 496 -14.45 42.01 -12.70
C ASP A 496 -14.43 40.55 -12.21
N GLY A 497 -13.70 39.66 -12.88
CA GLY A 497 -13.54 38.27 -12.47
C GLY A 497 -12.82 38.16 -11.13
N ALA A 498 -13.47 37.53 -10.15
CA ALA A 498 -12.92 37.34 -8.80
C ALA A 498 -12.39 35.91 -8.56
N GLY A 499 -12.51 35.03 -9.55
CA GLY A 499 -12.02 33.67 -9.50
C GLY A 499 -10.52 33.55 -9.74
N GLN A 500 -10.06 32.30 -9.80
CA GLN A 500 -8.66 31.94 -10.02
C GLN A 500 -8.09 32.63 -11.26
N ALA A 501 -6.92 33.26 -11.12
CA ALA A 501 -6.34 34.07 -12.17
C ALA A 501 -5.93 33.24 -13.39
N VAL A 502 -6.10 33.84 -14.57
CA VAL A 502 -5.59 33.34 -15.85
C VAL A 502 -4.59 34.37 -16.37
N VAL A 503 -3.51 33.91 -16.99
CA VAL A 503 -2.46 34.76 -17.56
C VAL A 503 -2.15 34.31 -18.98
N GLY A 504 -2.14 35.26 -19.92
CA GLY A 504 -1.76 35.05 -21.32
C GLY A 504 -2.91 34.59 -22.23
N ASP A 505 -2.58 34.04 -23.40
CA ASP A 505 -3.57 33.69 -24.44
C ASP A 505 -4.36 32.42 -24.07
N VAL A 506 -5.43 32.61 -23.31
CA VAL A 506 -6.31 31.54 -22.82
C VAL A 506 -7.77 31.95 -23.04
N VAL A 507 -8.53 31.09 -23.70
CA VAL A 507 -9.94 31.31 -23.97
C VAL A 507 -10.78 30.62 -22.90
N PHE A 508 -11.28 31.39 -21.94
CA PHE A 508 -12.02 30.88 -20.78
C PHE A 508 -13.55 31.06 -20.86
N ASP A 509 -14.04 31.89 -21.79
CA ASP A 509 -15.49 32.10 -22.01
C ASP A 509 -16.08 31.10 -23.04
N PRO A 510 -17.23 30.48 -22.76
CA PRO A 510 -18.00 30.57 -21.51
C PRO A 510 -17.34 29.80 -20.37
N TRP A 511 -17.48 30.26 -19.13
CA TRP A 511 -17.23 29.47 -17.91
C TRP A 511 -18.55 28.96 -17.32
N THR A 512 -18.51 28.05 -16.34
CA THR A 512 -19.74 27.42 -15.81
C THR A 512 -20.65 28.39 -15.05
N GLY A 513 -20.08 29.43 -14.45
CA GLY A 513 -20.80 30.43 -13.65
C GLY A 513 -21.39 29.90 -12.34
N LYS A 514 -21.14 28.62 -12.01
CA LYS A 514 -21.48 27.95 -10.76
C LYS A 514 -20.46 26.87 -10.45
N ALA A 515 -20.32 26.56 -9.16
CA ALA A 515 -19.59 25.39 -8.68
C ALA A 515 -20.15 24.09 -9.33
N PRO A 516 -19.34 23.02 -9.43
CA PRO A 516 -19.80 21.74 -9.96
C PRO A 516 -21.01 21.22 -9.18
N ASP A 517 -21.91 20.51 -9.86
CA ASP A 517 -23.05 19.84 -9.22
C ASP A 517 -22.54 18.69 -8.34
N ARG A 518 -22.17 19.01 -7.10
CA ARG A 518 -21.75 18.10 -6.03
C ARG A 518 -22.78 18.13 -4.91
N VAL A 519 -22.93 17.02 -4.21
CA VAL A 519 -23.74 16.98 -2.98
C VAL A 519 -22.97 17.76 -1.91
N PRO A 520 -23.53 18.84 -1.33
CA PRO A 520 -22.86 19.59 -0.29
C PRO A 520 -22.58 18.73 0.94
N VAL A 521 -21.42 18.92 1.58
CA VAL A 521 -21.01 18.16 2.76
C VAL A 521 -21.14 19.02 4.01
N ILE A 522 -21.74 18.48 5.07
CA ILE A 522 -21.78 19.11 6.40
C ILE A 522 -20.97 18.28 7.40
N LEU A 523 -19.93 18.89 7.98
CA LEU A 523 -19.13 18.31 9.06
C LEU A 523 -19.79 18.60 10.42
N VAL A 524 -20.17 17.56 11.15
CA VAL A 524 -20.80 17.64 12.47
C VAL A 524 -19.83 17.13 13.55
N PRO A 525 -19.31 18.01 14.43
CA PRO A 525 -18.32 17.64 15.42
C PRO A 525 -18.88 16.79 16.57
N GLY A 526 -17.98 16.13 17.27
CA GLY A 526 -18.29 15.42 18.51
C GLY A 526 -18.39 16.35 19.71
N ILE A 527 -18.56 15.75 20.90
CA ILE A 527 -18.47 16.49 22.16
C ILE A 527 -17.13 17.24 22.23
N MET A 528 -17.14 18.49 22.70
CA MET A 528 -15.97 19.37 22.77
C MET A 528 -15.31 19.73 21.43
N GLY A 529 -15.93 19.41 20.30
CA GLY A 529 -15.41 19.69 18.96
C GLY A 529 -15.77 21.06 18.39
N THR A 530 -16.31 21.96 19.20
CA THR A 530 -16.71 23.33 18.81
C THR A 530 -16.15 24.35 19.79
N GLU A 531 -15.70 25.48 19.27
CA GLU A 531 -15.22 26.60 20.09
C GLU A 531 -16.39 27.32 20.80
N LEU A 532 -16.22 27.60 22.11
CA LEU A 532 -17.20 28.34 22.92
C LEU A 532 -16.58 29.63 23.46
N TYR A 533 -17.33 30.73 23.39
CA TYR A 533 -16.89 32.06 23.81
C TYR A 533 -17.89 32.70 24.79
N VAL A 534 -17.40 33.65 25.59
CA VAL A 534 -18.21 34.62 26.34
C VAL A 534 -17.69 36.01 26.01
N GLY A 535 -18.49 36.83 25.35
CA GLY A 535 -17.98 38.08 24.76
C GLY A 535 -16.90 37.79 23.71
N GLU A 536 -15.73 38.40 23.84
CA GLU A 536 -14.56 38.16 22.97
C GLU A 536 -13.64 37.04 23.49
N ASP A 537 -13.89 36.56 24.71
CA ASP A 537 -13.02 35.59 25.37
C ASP A 537 -13.36 34.17 24.94
N LYS A 538 -12.37 33.47 24.37
CA LYS A 538 -12.48 32.03 24.06
C LYS A 538 -12.39 31.26 25.36
N ILE A 539 -13.45 30.53 25.71
CA ILE A 539 -13.47 29.69 26.92
C ILE A 539 -13.11 28.25 26.59
N TRP A 540 -13.46 27.77 25.38
CA TRP A 540 -13.12 26.41 24.94
C TRP A 540 -12.66 26.37 23.48
N PRO A 541 -11.56 25.66 23.16
CA PRO A 541 -10.46 25.31 24.07
C PRO A 541 -9.55 26.53 24.31
N ASP A 542 -9.40 26.98 25.56
CA ASP A 542 -8.35 27.93 25.95
C ASP A 542 -7.19 27.19 26.60
N LEU A 543 -6.17 26.87 25.79
CA LEU A 543 -5.04 26.06 26.24
C LEU A 543 -4.08 26.79 27.18
N ILE A 544 -4.13 28.11 27.24
CA ILE A 544 -3.29 28.90 28.15
C ILE A 544 -3.92 28.86 29.54
N GLN A 545 -5.23 29.10 29.63
CA GLN A 545 -5.96 29.03 30.90
C GLN A 545 -6.10 27.59 31.41
N MET A 546 -6.12 26.58 30.54
CA MET A 546 -6.09 25.16 30.91
C MET A 546 -4.82 24.70 31.63
N ILE A 547 -3.78 25.54 31.74
CA ILE A 547 -2.61 25.26 32.59
C ILE A 547 -2.95 25.49 34.08
N ASP A 548 -3.97 26.30 34.37
CA ASP A 548 -4.45 26.55 35.72
C ASP A 548 -5.09 25.26 36.31
N PRO A 549 -4.56 24.73 37.43
CA PRO A 549 -5.08 23.51 38.04
C PRO A 549 -6.48 23.67 38.65
N ASP A 550 -6.91 24.89 38.96
CA ASP A 550 -8.20 25.14 39.63
C ASP A 550 -9.37 25.23 38.65
N ASP A 551 -9.11 25.27 37.34
CA ASP A 551 -10.07 25.27 36.19
C ASP A 551 -11.28 26.23 36.26
N ASP A 552 -11.29 27.14 37.25
CA ASP A 552 -12.40 28.03 37.59
C ASP A 552 -12.89 28.90 36.43
N PHE A 553 -12.01 29.22 35.47
CA PHE A 553 -12.38 29.96 34.27
C PHE A 553 -13.43 29.23 33.42
N MET A 554 -13.49 27.88 33.49
CA MET A 554 -14.51 27.07 32.82
C MET A 554 -15.83 27.00 33.60
N ASN A 555 -15.92 27.51 34.84
CA ASN A 555 -17.17 27.51 35.60
C ASN A 555 -18.30 28.27 34.86
N VAL A 556 -17.95 29.22 34.00
CA VAL A 556 -18.92 29.91 33.13
C VAL A 556 -19.60 28.96 32.13
N LEU A 557 -19.02 27.80 31.86
CA LEU A 557 -19.60 26.77 30.99
C LEU A 557 -20.55 25.82 31.72
N SER A 558 -20.71 25.94 33.03
CA SER A 558 -21.56 25.04 33.82
C SER A 558 -23.03 25.09 33.41
N LEU A 559 -23.69 23.93 33.55
CA LEU A 559 -25.14 23.79 33.42
C LEU A 559 -25.73 23.55 34.80
N ASP A 560 -26.98 23.96 34.99
CA ASP A 560 -27.76 23.61 36.18
C ASP A 560 -28.22 22.13 36.15
N THR A 561 -28.94 21.71 37.18
CA THR A 561 -29.42 20.32 37.31
C THR A 561 -30.43 19.91 36.23
N ASP A 562 -31.04 20.88 35.56
CA ASP A 562 -32.01 20.65 34.48
C ASP A 562 -31.33 20.68 33.10
N GLY A 563 -30.00 20.89 33.05
CA GLY A 563 -29.22 20.97 31.81
C GLY A 563 -29.28 22.33 31.12
N THR A 564 -29.72 23.38 31.84
CA THR A 564 -29.77 24.75 31.32
C THR A 564 -28.45 25.47 31.58
N PRO A 565 -27.90 26.24 30.61
CA PRO A 565 -26.70 27.03 30.85
C PRO A 565 -26.86 28.02 32.00
N ILE A 566 -25.94 27.97 32.98
CA ILE A 566 -25.90 28.95 34.08
C ILE A 566 -25.51 30.33 33.55
N ASN A 567 -24.63 30.37 32.54
CA ASN A 567 -24.34 31.57 31.78
C ASN A 567 -24.99 31.50 30.39
N ALA A 568 -26.00 32.35 30.18
CA ALA A 568 -26.70 32.46 28.90
C ALA A 568 -25.92 33.23 27.83
N GLU A 569 -24.78 33.86 28.18
CA GLU A 569 -23.93 34.61 27.25
C GLU A 569 -22.93 33.72 26.48
N VAL A 570 -22.92 32.41 26.73
CA VAL A 570 -22.05 31.50 25.99
C VAL A 570 -22.52 31.38 24.55
N VAL A 571 -21.63 31.66 23.62
CA VAL A 571 -21.90 31.59 22.18
C VAL A 571 -20.96 30.60 21.48
N VAL A 572 -21.45 30.07 20.37
CA VAL A 572 -20.74 29.15 19.49
C VAL A 572 -20.06 29.94 18.37
N ASN A 573 -18.82 29.57 18.02
CA ASN A 573 -18.09 30.16 16.91
C ASN A 573 -17.83 29.14 15.77
N ASP A 574 -16.63 28.55 15.71
CA ASP A 574 -16.24 27.59 14.69
C ASP A 574 -16.03 26.19 15.30
N ILE A 575 -15.87 25.17 14.46
CA ILE A 575 -15.40 23.87 14.92
C ILE A 575 -13.93 23.93 15.35
N VAL A 576 -13.53 23.06 16.27
CA VAL A 576 -12.13 22.94 16.67
C VAL A 576 -11.36 22.29 15.52
N ARG A 577 -10.49 23.05 14.84
CA ARG A 577 -9.74 22.57 13.66
C ARG A 577 -8.41 21.93 14.02
N LYS A 578 -7.44 22.72 14.51
CA LYS A 578 -6.11 22.27 14.94
C LYS A 578 -5.64 23.14 16.14
N PRO A 579 -6.06 22.82 17.37
CA PRO A 579 -5.83 23.68 18.53
C PRO A 579 -4.34 23.78 18.93
N VAL A 580 -3.52 22.77 18.60
CA VAL A 580 -2.05 22.80 18.73
C VAL A 580 -1.37 22.04 17.60
N ILE A 581 -0.07 22.26 17.42
CA ILE A 581 0.76 21.64 16.36
C ILE A 581 0.57 20.12 16.28
N ASN A 582 0.52 19.43 17.42
CA ASN A 582 0.45 17.95 17.50
C ASN A 582 -0.98 17.41 17.64
N LYS A 583 -2.02 18.24 17.49
CA LYS A 583 -3.41 17.80 17.62
C LYS A 583 -4.25 18.39 16.49
N ASP A 584 -4.40 17.62 15.42
CA ASP A 584 -5.38 17.88 14.37
C ASP A 584 -6.73 17.26 14.77
N VAL A 585 -7.82 18.01 14.60
CA VAL A 585 -9.18 17.58 14.93
C VAL A 585 -10.03 17.53 13.66
N PHE A 586 -10.11 18.65 12.92
CA PHE A 586 -10.85 18.74 11.65
C PHE A 586 -10.06 19.38 10.51
N LEU A 587 -8.92 20.03 10.77
CA LEU A 587 -8.18 20.75 9.73
C LEU A 587 -7.71 19.80 8.62
N GLY A 588 -7.16 18.64 8.98
CA GLY A 588 -6.73 17.64 8.01
C GLY A 588 -7.87 17.10 7.14
N LEU A 589 -9.09 16.95 7.70
CA LEU A 589 -10.26 16.51 6.92
C LEU A 589 -10.73 17.61 5.96
N ILE A 590 -10.79 18.86 6.44
CA ILE A 590 -11.15 20.01 5.61
C ILE A 590 -10.16 20.14 4.46
N ASN A 591 -8.85 20.10 4.74
CA ASN A 591 -7.82 20.17 3.72
C ASN A 591 -7.99 19.07 2.66
N LYS A 592 -8.31 17.83 3.07
CA LYS A 592 -8.61 16.75 2.12
C LYS A 592 -9.77 17.06 1.19
N PHE A 593 -10.86 17.66 1.69
CA PHE A 593 -11.97 18.10 0.84
C PHE A 593 -11.54 19.23 -0.10
N THR A 594 -10.81 20.20 0.44
CA THR A 594 -10.28 21.34 -0.31
C THR A 594 -9.33 20.91 -1.44
N ASP A 595 -8.50 19.90 -1.20
CA ASP A 595 -7.62 19.30 -2.21
C ASP A 595 -8.40 18.55 -3.31
N GLN A 596 -9.64 18.12 -3.03
CA GLN A 596 -10.58 17.58 -4.02
C GLN A 596 -11.44 18.68 -4.68
N GLY A 597 -11.13 19.95 -4.43
CA GLY A 597 -11.79 21.10 -5.02
C GLY A 597 -13.09 21.53 -4.35
N TYR A 598 -13.41 21.00 -3.15
CA TYR A 598 -14.46 21.60 -2.33
C TYR A 598 -14.01 22.95 -1.77
N GLN A 599 -14.96 23.81 -1.46
CA GLN A 599 -14.76 25.13 -0.90
C GLN A 599 -15.69 25.33 0.30
N GLU A 600 -15.08 25.75 1.41
CA GLU A 600 -15.83 26.09 2.61
C GLU A 600 -16.83 27.21 2.34
N ASN A 601 -18.04 27.04 2.87
CA ASN A 601 -19.20 27.91 2.68
C ASN A 601 -19.78 27.94 1.26
N THR A 602 -19.33 27.06 0.37
CA THR A 602 -19.89 26.88 -0.98
C THR A 602 -20.47 25.48 -1.14
N ASP A 603 -19.67 24.44 -0.94
CA ASP A 603 -20.09 23.03 -1.05
C ASP A 603 -19.54 22.16 0.11
N LEU A 604 -18.70 22.73 0.97
CA LEU A 604 -18.28 22.17 2.24
C LEU A 604 -18.71 23.10 3.37
N PHE A 605 -19.38 22.57 4.36
CA PHE A 605 -19.92 23.33 5.48
C PHE A 605 -19.54 22.65 6.80
N VAL A 606 -19.43 23.48 7.84
CA VAL A 606 -19.26 23.01 9.21
C VAL A 606 -20.53 23.34 10.00
N PHE A 607 -20.85 22.49 10.97
CA PHE A 607 -21.96 22.73 11.90
C PHE A 607 -21.45 22.78 13.34
N PRO A 608 -20.87 23.91 13.76
CA PRO A 608 -20.52 24.12 15.17
C PRO A 608 -21.81 24.22 16.00
N TYR A 609 -21.84 23.57 17.15
CA TYR A 609 -22.96 23.63 18.08
C TYR A 609 -22.48 23.62 19.54
N ASP A 610 -23.37 24.04 20.45
CA ASP A 610 -23.10 23.94 21.88
C ASP A 610 -23.19 22.47 22.33
N TRP A 611 -22.03 21.83 22.38
CA TRP A 611 -21.89 20.42 22.72
C TRP A 611 -22.26 20.08 24.17
N ARG A 612 -22.56 21.08 25.01
CA ARG A 612 -23.04 20.88 26.38
C ARG A 612 -24.53 20.51 26.39
N LEU A 613 -25.28 20.92 25.37
CA LEU A 613 -26.73 20.77 25.31
C LEU A 613 -27.16 19.41 24.74
N SER A 614 -28.39 19.01 25.09
CA SER A 614 -29.00 17.76 24.62
C SER A 614 -29.16 17.76 23.10
N SER A 615 -28.77 16.64 22.46
CA SER A 615 -28.95 16.44 21.01
C SER A 615 -30.42 16.54 20.55
N ILE A 616 -31.39 16.33 21.45
CA ILE A 616 -32.82 16.51 21.16
C ILE A 616 -33.16 17.97 20.88
N ILE A 617 -32.54 18.89 21.62
CA ILE A 617 -32.79 20.33 21.45
C ILE A 617 -31.96 20.84 20.27
N THR A 618 -30.71 20.37 20.14
CA THR A 618 -29.79 20.83 19.09
C THR A 618 -30.18 20.33 17.69
N SER A 619 -31.03 19.29 17.56
CA SER A 619 -31.43 18.74 16.24
C SER A 619 -32.18 19.77 15.38
N GLU A 620 -32.91 20.69 16.00
CA GLU A 620 -33.60 21.79 15.31
C GLU A 620 -32.59 22.75 14.65
N SER A 621 -31.51 23.11 15.34
CA SER A 621 -30.45 23.94 14.74
C SER A 621 -29.70 23.24 13.60
N LEU A 622 -29.55 21.91 13.66
CA LEU A 622 -28.98 21.15 12.54
C LEU A 622 -29.93 21.17 11.33
N LYS A 623 -31.24 21.09 11.56
CA LYS A 623 -32.25 21.24 10.51
C LYS A 623 -32.13 22.61 9.82
N ASP A 624 -32.07 23.69 10.60
CA ASP A 624 -31.93 25.05 10.06
C ASP A 624 -30.66 25.19 9.22
N LYS A 625 -29.55 24.59 9.66
CA LYS A 625 -28.32 24.57 8.89
C LYS A 625 -28.48 23.83 7.56
N ILE A 626 -29.11 22.66 7.57
CA ILE A 626 -29.36 21.87 6.35
C ILE A 626 -30.24 22.66 5.38
N ASP A 627 -31.34 23.25 5.86
CA ASP A 627 -32.25 24.05 5.04
C ASP A 627 -31.52 25.25 4.40
N SER A 628 -30.66 25.94 5.17
CA SER A 628 -29.82 27.04 4.65
C SER A 628 -28.88 26.54 3.55
N VAL A 629 -28.17 25.42 3.77
CA VAL A 629 -27.25 24.85 2.77
C VAL A 629 -27.99 24.46 1.50
N LEU A 630 -29.15 23.83 1.60
CA LEU A 630 -29.96 23.47 0.41
C LEU A 630 -30.43 24.72 -0.34
N SER A 631 -30.83 25.77 0.38
CA SER A 631 -31.21 27.06 -0.22
C SER A 631 -30.04 27.75 -0.93
N ASP A 632 -28.88 27.80 -0.28
CA ASP A 632 -27.70 28.52 -0.79
C ASP A 632 -27.06 27.80 -1.99
N THR A 633 -27.09 26.47 -1.99
CA THR A 633 -26.47 25.64 -3.05
C THR A 633 -27.44 25.26 -4.16
N GLY A 634 -28.75 25.29 -3.92
CA GLY A 634 -29.76 24.74 -4.81
C GLY A 634 -29.75 23.20 -4.91
N SER A 635 -29.01 22.51 -4.03
CA SER A 635 -28.99 21.04 -3.95
C SER A 635 -30.32 20.50 -3.43
N GLN A 636 -30.64 19.26 -3.77
CA GLN A 636 -31.81 18.54 -3.23
C GLN A 636 -31.52 17.87 -1.88
N ALA A 637 -30.26 17.56 -1.61
CA ALA A 637 -29.83 16.88 -0.40
C ALA A 637 -28.39 17.23 -0.02
N VAL A 638 -28.00 16.93 1.22
CA VAL A 638 -26.62 17.05 1.73
C VAL A 638 -26.06 15.69 2.15
N ASP A 639 -24.73 15.58 2.18
CA ASP A 639 -24.01 14.50 2.83
C ASP A 639 -23.54 14.98 4.22
N ILE A 640 -23.73 14.15 5.25
CA ILE A 640 -23.35 14.48 6.63
C ILE A 640 -22.19 13.60 7.07
N ILE A 641 -21.11 14.20 7.56
CA ILE A 641 -20.01 13.49 8.22
C ILE A 641 -20.04 13.85 9.69
N ALA A 642 -20.38 12.87 10.52
CA ALA A 642 -20.65 13.09 11.93
C ALA A 642 -19.66 12.32 12.80
N HIS A 643 -18.88 13.05 13.59
CA HIS A 643 -17.89 12.48 14.50
C HIS A 643 -18.46 12.28 15.90
N SER A 644 -18.23 11.10 16.50
CA SER A 644 -18.56 10.79 17.88
C SER A 644 -20.01 11.19 18.23
N MET A 645 -20.23 12.02 19.27
CA MET A 645 -21.55 12.51 19.68
C MET A 645 -22.31 13.27 18.58
N GLY A 646 -21.61 13.89 17.63
CA GLY A 646 -22.24 14.51 16.46
C GLY A 646 -23.06 13.51 15.65
N GLY A 647 -22.69 12.22 15.66
CA GLY A 647 -23.47 11.17 15.04
C GLY A 647 -24.79 10.87 15.76
N LEU A 648 -24.85 11.06 17.08
CA LEU A 648 -26.11 10.98 17.82
C LEU A 648 -27.03 12.14 17.47
N LEU A 649 -26.46 13.34 17.29
CA LEU A 649 -27.20 14.51 16.82
C LEU A 649 -27.73 14.35 15.40
N ALA A 650 -26.90 13.89 14.46
CA ALA A 650 -27.34 13.57 13.11
C ALA A 650 -28.42 12.48 13.11
N LYS A 651 -28.30 11.47 13.98
CA LYS A 651 -29.33 10.43 14.14
C LYS A 651 -30.64 10.99 14.69
N GLN A 652 -30.58 11.89 15.67
CA GLN A 652 -31.77 12.55 16.23
C GLN A 652 -32.48 13.38 15.16
N TYR A 653 -31.73 14.17 14.37
CA TYR A 653 -32.27 14.88 13.21
C TYR A 653 -33.06 13.96 12.26
N MET A 654 -32.51 12.77 11.93
CA MET A 654 -33.17 11.82 11.04
C MET A 654 -34.46 11.22 11.62
N LEU A 655 -34.52 11.04 12.95
CA LEU A 655 -35.73 10.59 13.62
C LEU A 655 -36.83 11.65 13.57
N ASP A 656 -36.45 12.93 13.70
CA ASP A 656 -37.38 14.05 13.77
C ASP A 656 -37.86 14.48 12.36
N ASN A 657 -37.00 14.38 11.33
CA ASN A 657 -37.24 14.98 10.01
C ASN A 657 -37.28 13.99 8.83
N GLY A 658 -36.90 12.72 9.03
CA GLY A 658 -36.76 11.76 7.93
C GLY A 658 -35.47 11.93 7.12
N ASN A 659 -35.43 11.44 5.88
CA ASN A 659 -34.21 11.37 5.06
C ASN A 659 -34.26 12.13 3.73
N ASP A 660 -35.36 12.82 3.41
CA ASP A 660 -35.53 13.45 2.09
C ASP A 660 -34.44 14.49 1.76
N SER A 661 -33.94 15.19 2.78
CA SER A 661 -32.90 16.23 2.67
C SER A 661 -31.46 15.71 2.83
N VAL A 662 -31.26 14.41 3.02
CA VAL A 662 -29.95 13.81 3.31
C VAL A 662 -29.67 12.63 2.39
N ASN A 663 -28.62 12.76 1.59
CA ASN A 663 -28.20 11.73 0.64
C ASN A 663 -27.41 10.61 1.33
N LYS A 664 -26.39 10.96 2.12
CA LYS A 664 -25.61 10.00 2.93
C LYS A 664 -25.31 10.56 4.31
N ILE A 665 -25.16 9.65 5.28
CA ILE A 665 -24.59 9.94 6.60
C ILE A 665 -23.41 9.01 6.85
N ILE A 666 -22.28 9.58 7.22
CA ILE A 666 -21.04 8.87 7.56
C ILE A 666 -20.80 9.06 9.05
N PHE A 667 -20.86 7.96 9.81
CA PHE A 667 -20.60 7.95 11.25
C PHE A 667 -19.14 7.60 11.52
N VAL A 668 -18.44 8.48 12.23
CA VAL A 668 -17.03 8.29 12.60
C VAL A 668 -16.93 8.15 14.11
N GLY A 669 -16.79 6.92 14.60
CA GLY A 669 -16.64 6.64 16.04
C GLY A 669 -17.87 7.02 16.90
N THR A 670 -19.08 6.96 16.33
CA THR A 670 -20.31 7.35 17.03
C THR A 670 -20.69 6.35 18.13
N PRO A 671 -20.88 6.80 19.39
CA PRO A 671 -21.25 5.94 20.51
C PRO A 671 -22.75 5.63 20.50
N HIS A 672 -23.21 4.82 19.53
CA HIS A 672 -24.64 4.54 19.31
C HIS A 672 -25.40 4.01 20.54
N LEU A 673 -24.69 3.38 21.48
CA LEU A 673 -25.23 2.80 22.72
C LEU A 673 -24.63 3.44 23.98
N GLY A 674 -23.99 4.61 23.84
CA GLY A 674 -23.15 5.21 24.87
C GLY A 674 -21.73 4.66 24.88
N ALA A 675 -20.92 5.13 25.84
CA ALA A 675 -19.54 4.72 26.03
C ALA A 675 -19.27 4.46 27.51
N THR A 676 -18.51 3.41 27.85
CA THR A 676 -18.21 3.02 29.24
C THR A 676 -17.38 4.04 30.02
N LYS A 677 -16.78 5.00 29.31
CA LYS A 677 -16.03 6.13 29.91
C LYS A 677 -16.95 7.21 30.49
N ALA A 678 -18.19 7.30 30.02
CA ALA A 678 -19.17 8.31 30.42
C ALA A 678 -19.84 8.00 31.75
#